data_AF-A0A662EWT0-F1
#
_entry.id   AF-A0A662EWT0-F1
#
_cell.length_a   1.000
_cell.length_b   1.000
_cell.length_c   1.000
_cell.angle_alpha   90.00
_cell.angle_beta   90.00
_cell.angle_gamma   90.00
#
_symmetry.space_group_name_H-M   'P 1'
#
loop_
_entity.id
_entity.type
_entity.pdbx_description
1 polymer ?
#
loop_
_entity_poly.entity_id
_entity_poly.type
_entity_poly.pdbx_seq_one_letter_code
_entity_poly.pdbx_strand_id
1 'polypeptide(L)'
;MALKYKTTRDIKIPKNIIDQVIGQDDAVAVIKKAAKQRRHVLLIGEPGTGKSMLGLGLAELLPKEKLVDVLSFFNPNDENQPLIRTVEAGKGRNLVAKSKLHATGVFRGYNFLLFILVIIAMIAPWWGFNHYSNIPGGNLQIGAIMFVALFMGGMIFLAAFILFLNLGRKAGIKTNAPKLIVDNFDKKKVPFYDATGAHAGALLGDVLHDPFQCFFRSQMITKLTGGKLMNVEINKEINDLFNNSKNLEKKDGYEAVFLNKNDLVVLGESQGSVSPVDVLSANRHDYEGEMIKLMTSENKELIVTPKHKIALWKNGKIVYTEARDIKNGDTVVSKAEDIIIDEDDIINTFNRKQQKQCKLYYQNLDSQQKNKTSKHKRIEVSIDQKIRKARWWHTRNTPDPVQMINWLKKRKLLPLKIDNIKLHLIARVLGAMFSNNGGVTENLNEIFLSGSDKGAIVNFKKDIETIFNLNKDEKSQIIEDKNHKNHEHSWYYQNTNKSMIRFFLALGLPISNKKNTVLNVPQWIKSKGELEDEFYGSFLGRELSSSHNIDKNESVELKVEIPSENRKMFLYQLANYLQRKGIESNTTYIKNIKRVSEKRLSEDLVCRLRISTKFDNVIKFLMKITLSYCDYKTERLFLALRKQAKDKKKKYYSLINQGYGAENVMRLLKLTPNSLYLLLNYLEEKSEGATT
;
A
#
# COMPACT_ATOMS: atom_id res chain seq x y z
N MET A 1 -63.70 -0.37 -50.39
CA MET A 1 -63.52 -0.91 -51.75
C MET A 1 -62.50 -2.05 -51.67
N ALA A 2 -62.88 -3.27 -52.02
CA ALA A 2 -61.93 -4.36 -52.12
C ALA A 2 -61.07 -4.19 -53.40
N LEU A 3 -59.75 -4.26 -53.25
CA LEU A 3 -58.82 -4.24 -54.39
C LEU A 3 -59.02 -5.52 -55.22
N LYS A 4 -59.27 -5.39 -56.52
CA LYS A 4 -59.29 -6.54 -57.45
C LYS A 4 -57.86 -6.86 -57.87
N TYR A 5 -57.34 -8.02 -57.47
CA TYR A 5 -56.03 -8.53 -57.86
C TYR A 5 -56.08 -10.06 -58.07
N LYS A 6 -55.16 -10.62 -58.87
CA LYS A 6 -55.04 -12.08 -59.08
C LYS A 6 -54.03 -12.70 -58.12
N THR A 7 -52.91 -12.02 -57.86
CA THR A 7 -51.88 -12.48 -56.92
C THR A 7 -51.33 -11.31 -56.10
N THR A 8 -50.69 -11.59 -54.97
CA THR A 8 -50.06 -10.55 -54.12
C THR A 8 -48.90 -9.82 -54.81
N ARG A 9 -48.36 -10.35 -55.93
CA ARG A 9 -47.37 -9.67 -56.76
C ARG A 9 -47.94 -8.44 -57.47
N ASP A 10 -49.26 -8.40 -57.66
CA ASP A 10 -49.95 -7.30 -58.35
C ASP A 10 -50.18 -6.10 -57.42
N ILE A 11 -49.91 -6.25 -56.11
CA ILE A 11 -50.11 -5.23 -55.09
C ILE A 11 -48.84 -4.37 -54.98
N LYS A 12 -48.97 -3.07 -55.22
CA LYS A 12 -47.85 -2.12 -55.09
C LYS A 12 -47.52 -1.89 -53.60
N ILE A 13 -46.29 -2.22 -53.20
CA ILE A 13 -45.78 -1.99 -51.83
C ILE A 13 -45.16 -0.59 -51.75
N PRO A 14 -45.48 0.22 -50.72
CA PRO A 14 -44.85 1.51 -50.48
C PRO A 14 -43.33 1.41 -50.33
N LYS A 15 -42.57 2.41 -50.82
CA LYS A 15 -41.10 2.40 -50.75
C LYS A 15 -40.53 2.69 -49.36
N ASN A 16 -41.21 3.54 -48.58
CA ASN A 16 -40.75 3.91 -47.24
C ASN A 16 -41.25 2.89 -46.22
N ILE A 17 -40.41 2.54 -45.24
CA ILE A 17 -40.76 1.57 -44.20
C ILE A 17 -41.94 2.05 -43.36
N ILE A 18 -42.01 3.37 -43.09
CA ILE A 18 -43.07 3.95 -42.27
C ILE A 18 -44.46 3.80 -42.88
N ASP A 19 -44.56 3.76 -44.22
CA ASP A 19 -45.83 3.64 -44.94
C ASP A 19 -46.23 2.16 -45.15
N GLN A 20 -45.37 1.22 -44.75
CA GLN A 20 -45.65 -0.23 -44.75
C GLN A 20 -46.21 -0.72 -43.39
N VAL A 21 -46.29 0.13 -42.37
CA VAL A 21 -46.90 -0.22 -41.08
C VAL A 21 -48.41 -0.27 -41.22
N ILE A 22 -49.02 -1.40 -40.86
CA ILE A 22 -50.45 -1.66 -41.06
C ILE A 22 -51.21 -1.53 -39.72
N GLY A 23 -52.33 -0.81 -39.73
CA GLY A 23 -53.28 -0.77 -38.60
C GLY A 23 -52.83 0.06 -37.39
N GLN A 24 -51.85 0.95 -37.55
CA GLN A 24 -51.31 1.81 -36.47
C GLN A 24 -51.13 3.27 -36.91
N ASP A 25 -52.19 3.86 -37.47
CA ASP A 25 -52.13 5.19 -38.10
C ASP A 25 -51.70 6.30 -37.12
N ASP A 26 -52.17 6.25 -35.88
CA ASP A 26 -51.79 7.22 -34.83
C ASP A 26 -50.30 7.12 -34.47
N ALA A 27 -49.77 5.90 -34.35
CA ALA A 27 -48.35 5.68 -34.06
C ALA A 27 -47.47 6.18 -35.22
N VAL A 28 -47.89 5.93 -36.47
CA VAL A 28 -47.23 6.45 -37.67
C VAL A 28 -47.22 7.98 -37.67
N ALA A 29 -48.33 8.63 -37.33
CA ALA A 29 -48.43 10.09 -37.26
C ALA A 29 -47.50 10.68 -36.18
N VAL A 30 -47.41 10.03 -35.01
CA VAL A 30 -46.48 10.42 -33.93
C VAL A 30 -45.02 10.25 -34.36
N ILE A 31 -44.66 9.14 -34.99
CA ILE A 31 -43.30 8.88 -35.48
C ILE A 31 -42.88 9.93 -36.54
N LYS A 32 -43.77 10.26 -37.50
CA LYS A 32 -43.51 11.31 -38.49
C LYS A 32 -43.27 12.69 -37.83
N LYS A 33 -44.05 13.03 -36.80
CA LYS A 33 -43.85 14.26 -36.00
C LYS A 33 -42.53 14.22 -35.22
N ALA A 34 -42.23 13.10 -34.57
CA ALA A 34 -41.01 12.92 -33.78
C ALA A 34 -39.74 12.98 -34.64
N ALA A 35 -39.76 12.41 -35.85
CA ALA A 35 -38.67 12.52 -36.82
C ALA A 35 -38.37 13.98 -37.17
N LYS A 36 -39.43 14.74 -37.49
CA LYS A 36 -39.32 16.17 -37.86
C LYS A 36 -38.82 17.02 -36.69
N GLN A 37 -39.24 16.72 -35.47
CA GLN A 37 -38.92 17.48 -34.25
C GLN A 37 -37.70 16.97 -33.49
N ARG A 38 -37.08 15.85 -33.91
CA ARG A 38 -35.98 15.14 -33.20
C ARG A 38 -36.33 14.82 -31.74
N ARG A 39 -37.52 14.28 -31.51
CA ARG A 39 -37.97 13.87 -30.18
C ARG A 39 -37.77 12.38 -29.96
N HIS A 40 -37.46 12.01 -28.71
CA HIS A 40 -37.49 10.62 -28.28
C HIS A 40 -38.92 10.10 -28.30
N VAL A 41 -39.09 8.82 -28.63
CA VAL A 41 -40.40 8.16 -28.69
C VAL A 41 -40.34 6.91 -27.81
N LEU A 42 -41.34 6.76 -26.94
CA LEU A 42 -41.58 5.54 -26.19
C LEU A 42 -42.75 4.80 -26.83
N LEU A 43 -42.47 3.61 -27.38
CA LEU A 43 -43.48 2.75 -28.00
C LEU A 43 -43.91 1.66 -27.02
N ILE A 44 -45.19 1.66 -26.65
CA ILE A 44 -45.78 0.69 -25.72
C ILE A 44 -46.78 -0.16 -26.50
N GLY A 45 -46.68 -1.49 -26.37
CA GLY A 45 -47.59 -2.43 -27.00
C GLY A 45 -47.16 -3.88 -26.77
N GLU A 46 -48.03 -4.83 -27.07
CA GLU A 46 -47.75 -6.26 -26.91
C GLU A 46 -46.55 -6.72 -27.77
N PRO A 47 -45.82 -7.79 -27.40
CA PRO A 47 -44.78 -8.37 -28.23
C PRO A 47 -45.29 -8.72 -29.65
N GLY A 48 -44.47 -8.54 -30.68
CA GLY A 48 -44.86 -8.84 -32.07
C GLY A 48 -45.69 -7.77 -32.79
N THR A 49 -46.03 -6.66 -32.14
CA THR A 49 -46.84 -5.55 -32.73
C THR A 49 -46.05 -4.60 -33.64
N GLY A 50 -44.84 -4.93 -34.08
CA GLY A 50 -44.10 -4.09 -35.05
C GLY A 50 -43.39 -2.84 -34.49
N LYS A 51 -43.15 -2.76 -33.16
CA LYS A 51 -42.43 -1.63 -32.53
C LYS A 51 -41.06 -1.32 -33.17
N SER A 52 -40.26 -2.35 -33.49
CA SER A 52 -38.96 -2.17 -34.15
C SER A 52 -39.08 -1.63 -35.58
N MET A 53 -40.17 -1.98 -36.29
CA MET A 53 -40.46 -1.47 -37.63
C MET A 53 -40.77 0.03 -37.62
N LEU A 54 -41.50 0.51 -36.60
CA LEU A 54 -41.70 1.94 -36.37
C LEU A 54 -40.38 2.67 -36.05
N GLY A 55 -39.48 2.05 -35.28
CA GLY A 55 -38.14 2.57 -35.01
C GLY A 55 -37.27 2.68 -36.27
N LEU A 56 -37.30 1.67 -37.15
CA LEU A 56 -36.65 1.71 -38.46
C LEU A 56 -37.23 2.82 -39.34
N GLY A 57 -38.55 2.99 -39.35
CA GLY A 57 -39.23 4.08 -40.05
C GLY A 57 -38.83 5.46 -39.53
N LEU A 58 -38.66 5.62 -38.21
CA LEU A 58 -38.14 6.85 -37.60
C LEU A 58 -36.72 7.16 -38.11
N ALA A 59 -35.82 6.18 -38.07
CA ALA A 59 -34.43 6.35 -38.51
C ALA A 59 -34.34 6.72 -40.01
N GLU A 60 -35.21 6.17 -40.85
CA GLU A 60 -35.29 6.51 -42.27
C GLU A 60 -35.79 7.94 -42.52
N LEU A 61 -36.72 8.43 -41.69
CA LEU A 61 -37.30 9.78 -41.81
C LEU A 61 -36.42 10.90 -41.23
N LEU A 62 -35.39 10.56 -40.45
CA LEU A 62 -34.46 11.56 -39.93
C LEU A 62 -33.78 12.32 -41.08
N PRO A 63 -33.59 13.65 -40.95
CA PRO A 63 -32.95 14.45 -41.98
C PRO A 63 -31.53 13.94 -42.26
N LYS A 64 -31.16 13.89 -43.55
CA LYS A 64 -29.83 13.50 -44.02
C LYS A 64 -28.81 14.62 -43.79
N GLU A 65 -28.57 14.99 -42.52
CA GLU A 65 -27.43 15.83 -42.19
C GLU A 65 -26.11 15.07 -42.39
N LYS A 66 -25.00 15.81 -42.48
CA LYS A 66 -23.67 15.24 -42.66
C LYS A 66 -23.37 14.28 -41.51
N LEU A 67 -23.34 12.98 -41.81
CA LEU A 67 -22.86 11.97 -40.87
C LEU A 67 -21.42 12.32 -40.46
N VAL A 68 -21.08 11.96 -39.23
CA VAL A 68 -19.75 12.21 -38.66
C VAL A 68 -19.09 10.90 -38.28
N ASP A 69 -17.77 10.85 -38.45
CA ASP A 69 -16.92 9.82 -37.87
C ASP A 69 -16.40 10.29 -36.51
N VAL A 70 -16.20 9.36 -35.57
CA VAL A 70 -15.67 9.65 -34.23
C VAL A 70 -14.31 8.99 -34.06
N LEU A 71 -13.29 9.77 -33.68
CA LEU A 71 -11.92 9.29 -33.46
C LEU A 71 -11.47 9.52 -32.01
N SER A 72 -10.66 8.58 -31.52
CA SER A 72 -9.98 8.65 -30.23
C SER A 72 -8.48 8.87 -30.43
N PHE A 73 -7.95 9.94 -29.84
CA PHE A 73 -6.54 10.34 -29.88
C PHE A 73 -5.88 10.09 -28.52
N PHE A 74 -4.58 9.77 -28.55
CA PHE A 74 -3.76 9.72 -27.36
C PHE A 74 -3.65 11.10 -26.71
N ASN A 75 -3.84 11.17 -25.39
CA ASN A 75 -3.66 12.39 -24.61
C ASN A 75 -2.29 12.36 -23.91
N PRO A 76 -1.37 13.29 -24.23
CA PRO A 76 -0.04 13.31 -23.62
C PRO A 76 -0.03 13.76 -22.15
N ASN A 77 -1.07 14.46 -21.68
CA ASN A 77 -1.13 14.98 -20.31
C ASN A 77 -1.74 13.95 -19.33
N ASP A 78 -2.70 13.15 -19.78
CA ASP A 78 -3.34 12.10 -18.99
C ASP A 78 -3.71 10.91 -19.88
N GLU A 79 -3.00 9.78 -19.69
CA GLU A 79 -3.22 8.55 -20.46
C GLU A 79 -4.63 7.98 -20.27
N ASN A 80 -5.25 8.17 -19.09
CA ASN A 80 -6.57 7.64 -18.77
C ASN A 80 -7.71 8.48 -19.35
N GLN A 81 -7.41 9.64 -19.95
CA GLN A 81 -8.39 10.54 -20.54
C GLN A 81 -8.11 10.78 -22.03
N PRO A 82 -8.49 9.85 -22.93
CA PRO A 82 -8.25 10.01 -24.37
C PRO A 82 -9.03 11.20 -24.96
N LEU A 83 -8.46 11.84 -25.98
CA LEU A 83 -9.07 13.00 -26.65
C LEU A 83 -10.01 12.52 -27.75
N ILE A 84 -11.31 12.83 -27.65
CA ILE A 84 -12.32 12.46 -28.66
C ILE A 84 -12.53 13.62 -29.65
N ARG A 85 -12.52 13.32 -30.96
CA ARG A 85 -12.82 14.30 -32.02
C ARG A 85 -13.76 13.74 -33.07
N THR A 86 -14.62 14.61 -33.61
CA THR A 86 -15.51 14.29 -34.72
C THR A 86 -15.00 14.89 -36.03
N VAL A 87 -15.18 14.17 -37.13
CA VAL A 87 -14.89 14.65 -38.49
C VAL A 87 -16.04 14.26 -39.42
N GLU A 88 -16.13 14.89 -40.60
CA GLU A 88 -17.13 14.48 -41.59
C GLU A 88 -16.94 13.01 -42.01
N ALA A 89 -18.05 12.29 -42.25
CA ALA A 89 -18.03 10.89 -42.60
C ALA A 89 -17.09 10.59 -43.77
N GLY A 90 -16.26 9.58 -43.58
CA GLY A 90 -15.24 9.10 -44.51
C GLY A 90 -13.90 9.82 -44.44
N LYS A 91 -13.79 10.99 -43.79
CA LYS A 91 -12.49 11.62 -43.51
C LYS A 91 -11.75 10.92 -42.36
N GLY A 92 -12.44 10.19 -41.49
CA GLY A 92 -11.82 9.47 -40.38
C GLY A 92 -10.79 8.43 -40.85
N ARG A 93 -11.16 7.60 -41.83
CA ARG A 93 -10.25 6.61 -42.44
C ARG A 93 -9.00 7.26 -43.04
N ASN A 94 -9.17 8.36 -43.77
CA ASN A 94 -8.07 9.11 -44.39
C ASN A 94 -7.12 9.70 -43.34
N LEU A 95 -7.65 10.20 -42.22
CA LEU A 95 -6.84 10.75 -41.13
C LEU A 95 -6.03 9.65 -40.44
N VAL A 96 -6.64 8.51 -40.14
CA VAL A 96 -5.93 7.36 -39.57
C VAL A 96 -4.85 6.87 -40.52
N ALA A 97 -5.14 6.72 -41.82
CA ALA A 97 -4.16 6.33 -42.83
C ALA A 97 -3.00 7.33 -42.93
N LYS A 98 -3.30 8.64 -42.97
CA LYS A 98 -2.30 9.72 -43.01
C LYS A 98 -1.40 9.68 -41.77
N SER A 99 -1.96 9.48 -40.57
CA SER A 99 -1.17 9.40 -39.33
C SER A 99 -0.23 8.19 -39.30
N LYS A 100 -0.70 7.02 -39.77
CA LYS A 100 0.14 5.82 -39.94
C LYS A 100 1.25 6.04 -40.95
N LEU A 101 0.96 6.72 -42.07
CA LEU A 101 1.95 7.06 -43.10
C LEU A 101 2.97 8.09 -42.62
N HIS A 102 2.58 9.07 -41.80
CA HIS A 102 3.55 9.99 -41.18
C HIS A 102 4.50 9.27 -40.23
N ALA A 103 4.01 8.27 -39.50
CA ALA A 103 4.84 7.47 -38.62
C ALA A 103 5.85 6.58 -39.39
N THR A 104 5.47 6.07 -40.57
CA THR A 104 6.40 5.35 -41.45
C THR A 104 7.29 6.27 -42.29
N GLY A 105 6.86 7.52 -42.52
CA GLY A 105 7.58 8.52 -43.31
C GLY A 105 8.92 8.97 -42.69
N VAL A 106 9.07 8.91 -41.36
CA VAL A 106 10.35 9.14 -40.67
C VAL A 106 11.44 8.19 -41.18
N PHE A 107 11.06 6.96 -41.59
CA PHE A 107 12.01 5.99 -42.15
C PHE A 107 12.52 6.33 -43.56
N ARG A 108 11.85 7.22 -44.29
CA ARG A 108 12.23 7.61 -45.64
C ARG A 108 13.47 8.53 -45.65
N GLY A 109 13.60 9.40 -44.64
CA GLY A 109 14.79 10.25 -44.46
C GLY A 109 16.06 9.48 -44.13
N TYR A 110 15.95 8.40 -43.33
CA TYR A 110 17.08 7.52 -43.03
C TYR A 110 17.64 6.80 -44.25
N ASN A 111 16.78 6.35 -45.17
CA ASN A 111 17.23 5.69 -46.40
C ASN A 111 17.97 6.68 -47.31
N PHE A 112 17.55 7.95 -47.35
CA PHE A 112 18.27 9.00 -48.09
C PHE A 112 19.62 9.36 -47.45
N LEU A 113 19.68 9.48 -46.12
CA LEU A 113 20.93 9.73 -45.39
C LEU A 113 21.91 8.55 -45.54
N LEU A 114 21.42 7.31 -45.49
CA LEU A 114 22.22 6.11 -45.74
C LEU A 114 22.79 6.11 -47.16
N PHE A 115 22.00 6.51 -48.16
CA PHE A 115 22.47 6.63 -49.54
C PHE A 115 23.60 7.66 -49.68
N ILE A 116 23.49 8.82 -49.03
CA ILE A 116 24.56 9.83 -49.00
C ILE A 116 25.83 9.28 -48.33
N LEU A 117 25.70 8.59 -47.20
CA LEU A 117 26.84 8.00 -46.50
C LEU A 117 27.54 6.91 -47.33
N VAL A 118 26.78 6.10 -48.07
CA VAL A 118 27.34 5.12 -49.01
C VAL A 118 28.14 5.81 -50.11
N ILE A 119 27.59 6.89 -50.70
CA ILE A 119 28.29 7.67 -51.72
C ILE A 119 29.59 8.27 -51.16
N ILE A 120 29.56 8.86 -49.97
CA ILE A 120 30.75 9.41 -49.32
C ILE A 120 31.78 8.31 -49.05
N ALA A 121 31.36 7.16 -48.53
CA ALA A 121 32.23 6.02 -48.27
C ALA A 121 32.88 5.46 -49.55
N MET A 122 32.23 5.63 -50.71
CA MET A 122 32.79 5.24 -52.01
C MET A 122 33.68 6.31 -52.65
N ILE A 123 33.37 7.60 -52.48
CA ILE A 123 34.12 8.70 -53.12
C ILE A 123 35.34 9.14 -52.31
N ALA A 124 35.22 9.20 -50.98
CA ALA A 124 36.29 9.66 -50.09
C ALA A 124 37.62 8.88 -50.23
N PRO A 125 37.62 7.55 -50.46
CA PRO A 125 38.85 6.79 -50.72
C PRO A 125 39.57 7.24 -52.00
N TRP A 126 38.83 7.47 -53.08
CA TRP A 126 39.40 7.96 -54.35
C TRP A 126 39.95 9.37 -54.23
N TRP A 127 39.24 10.23 -53.49
CA TRP A 127 39.73 11.57 -53.18
C TRP A 127 41.00 11.51 -52.33
N GLY A 128 41.03 10.68 -51.28
CA GLY A 128 42.19 10.48 -50.41
C GLY A 128 43.39 9.96 -51.19
N PHE A 129 43.21 8.96 -52.06
CA PHE A 129 44.27 8.46 -52.93
C PHE A 129 44.87 9.60 -53.77
N ASN A 130 44.04 10.34 -54.50
CA ASN A 130 44.51 11.40 -55.39
C ASN A 130 45.17 12.57 -54.63
N HIS A 131 44.66 12.92 -53.44
CA HIS A 131 45.25 13.97 -52.62
C HIS A 131 46.62 13.54 -52.08
N TYR A 132 46.70 12.41 -51.39
CA TYR A 132 47.93 11.97 -50.72
C TYR A 132 49.01 11.44 -51.68
N SER A 133 48.68 11.10 -52.93
CA SER A 133 49.67 10.78 -53.97
C SER A 133 50.35 12.01 -54.58
N ASN A 134 49.73 13.20 -54.53
CA ASN A 134 50.20 14.40 -55.25
C ASN A 134 50.74 15.52 -54.34
N ILE A 135 50.76 15.31 -53.03
CA ILE A 135 51.32 16.28 -52.06
C ILE A 135 52.85 16.22 -52.08
N PRO A 136 53.57 17.33 -51.80
CA PRO A 136 55.02 17.32 -51.66
C PRO A 136 55.47 16.31 -50.59
N GLY A 137 56.23 15.28 -51.00
CA GLY A 137 56.64 14.16 -50.14
C GLY A 137 55.70 12.95 -50.13
N GLY A 138 54.56 13.03 -50.82
CA GLY A 138 53.68 11.90 -51.09
C GLY A 138 54.23 10.99 -52.20
N ASN A 139 53.90 9.70 -52.12
CA ASN A 139 54.22 8.72 -53.16
C ASN A 139 53.00 7.80 -53.39
N LEU A 140 53.04 7.01 -54.46
CA LEU A 140 51.91 6.13 -54.83
C LEU A 140 51.55 5.14 -53.71
N GLN A 141 52.55 4.73 -52.92
CA GLN A 141 52.38 3.81 -51.79
C GLN A 141 51.59 4.47 -50.64
N ILE A 142 51.90 5.71 -50.28
CA ILE A 142 51.17 6.47 -49.24
C ILE A 142 49.71 6.70 -49.67
N GLY A 143 49.49 7.03 -50.95
CA GLY A 143 48.14 7.14 -51.50
C GLY A 143 47.34 5.84 -51.40
N ALA A 144 47.95 4.69 -51.73
CA ALA A 144 47.32 3.38 -51.63
C ALA A 144 46.97 3.00 -50.19
N ILE A 145 47.84 3.30 -49.21
CA ILE A 145 47.58 3.06 -47.80
C ILE A 145 46.39 3.92 -47.32
N MET A 146 46.34 5.19 -47.73
CA MET A 146 45.22 6.09 -47.38
C MET A 146 43.90 5.66 -48.03
N PHE A 147 43.92 5.14 -49.26
CA PHE A 147 42.75 4.55 -49.91
C PHE A 147 42.18 3.40 -49.08
N VAL A 148 43.02 2.43 -48.70
CA VAL A 148 42.60 1.26 -47.92
C VAL A 148 42.08 1.67 -46.54
N ALA A 149 42.76 2.61 -45.87
CA ALA A 149 42.36 3.09 -44.54
C ALA A 149 40.99 3.79 -44.57
N LEU A 150 40.76 4.70 -45.53
CA LEU A 150 39.49 5.42 -45.68
C LEU A 150 38.36 4.50 -46.13
N PHE A 151 38.64 3.55 -47.03
CA PHE A 151 37.64 2.59 -47.50
C PHE A 151 37.23 1.64 -46.37
N MET A 152 38.19 1.05 -45.66
CA MET A 152 37.92 0.11 -44.57
C MET A 152 37.25 0.81 -43.38
N GLY A 153 37.72 2.01 -43.02
CA GLY A 153 37.09 2.83 -41.99
C GLY A 153 35.65 3.23 -42.35
N GLY A 154 35.41 3.66 -43.60
CA GLY A 154 34.09 3.98 -44.10
C GLY A 154 33.12 2.80 -44.10
N MET A 155 33.59 1.61 -44.49
CA MET A 155 32.77 0.39 -44.52
C MET A 155 32.44 -0.14 -43.12
N ILE A 156 33.39 -0.10 -42.17
CA ILE A 156 33.14 -0.49 -40.78
C ILE A 156 32.14 0.48 -40.12
N PHE A 157 32.30 1.78 -40.36
CA PHE A 157 31.37 2.80 -39.87
C PHE A 157 29.96 2.58 -40.44
N LEU A 158 29.84 2.34 -41.74
CA LEU A 158 28.56 2.06 -42.39
C LEU A 158 27.89 0.79 -41.82
N ALA A 159 28.65 -0.29 -41.63
CA ALA A 159 28.14 -1.53 -41.06
C ALA A 159 27.65 -1.35 -39.62
N ALA A 160 28.42 -0.66 -38.77
CA ALA A 160 28.03 -0.33 -37.40
C ALA A 160 26.78 0.55 -37.36
N PHE A 161 26.68 1.53 -38.26
CA PHE A 161 25.53 2.43 -38.36
C PHE A 161 24.25 1.70 -38.81
N ILE A 162 24.36 0.79 -39.79
CA ILE A 162 23.23 -0.05 -40.22
C ILE A 162 22.74 -0.96 -39.08
N LEU A 163 23.68 -1.55 -38.32
CA LEU A 163 23.35 -2.40 -37.17
C LEU A 163 22.64 -1.60 -36.07
N PHE A 164 23.13 -0.39 -35.77
CA PHE A 164 22.50 0.54 -34.83
C PHE A 164 21.06 0.91 -35.25
N LEU A 165 20.84 1.22 -36.53
CA LEU A 165 19.50 1.53 -37.06
C LEU A 165 18.54 0.34 -36.99
N ASN A 166 19.02 -0.88 -37.26
CA ASN A 166 18.18 -2.08 -37.19
C ASN A 166 17.76 -2.43 -35.74
N LEU A 167 18.61 -2.15 -34.75
CA LEU A 167 18.24 -2.26 -33.33
C LEU A 167 17.16 -1.25 -32.96
N GLY A 168 17.28 0.01 -33.44
CA GLY A 168 16.26 1.04 -33.27
C GLY A 168 14.92 0.72 -33.94
N ARG A 169 14.93 0.03 -35.10
CA ARG A 169 13.71 -0.43 -35.78
C ARG A 169 12.97 -1.54 -35.03
N LYS A 170 13.69 -2.41 -34.32
CA LYS A 170 13.09 -3.46 -33.47
C LYS A 170 12.51 -2.91 -32.16
N ALA A 171 13.02 -1.78 -31.67
CA ALA A 171 12.40 -1.02 -30.60
C ALA A 171 11.20 -0.23 -31.17
N GLY A 172 10.10 -0.93 -31.44
CA GLY A 172 8.90 -0.37 -32.06
C GLY A 172 8.49 0.96 -31.44
N ILE A 173 8.71 2.06 -32.16
CA ILE A 173 8.20 3.37 -31.78
C ILE A 173 6.69 3.23 -31.74
N LYS A 174 6.10 3.29 -30.55
CA LYS A 174 4.64 3.27 -30.36
C LYS A 174 4.07 4.46 -31.13
N THR A 175 3.50 4.18 -32.29
CA THR A 175 2.85 5.22 -33.08
C THR A 175 1.50 5.51 -32.43
N ASN A 176 1.36 6.72 -31.88
CA ASN A 176 0.11 7.20 -31.27
C ASN A 176 -0.89 7.58 -32.37
N ALA A 177 -1.16 6.66 -33.29
CA ALA A 177 -2.16 6.86 -34.33
C ALA A 177 -3.57 6.85 -33.70
N PRO A 178 -4.44 7.79 -34.06
CA PRO A 178 -5.82 7.79 -33.58
C PRO A 178 -6.55 6.52 -33.99
N LYS A 179 -7.47 6.07 -33.14
CA LYS A 179 -8.38 4.96 -33.41
C LYS A 179 -9.72 5.50 -33.91
N LEU A 180 -10.26 4.89 -34.96
CA LEU A 180 -11.61 5.17 -35.46
C LEU A 180 -12.60 4.37 -34.61
N ILE A 181 -13.49 5.07 -33.89
CA ILE A 181 -14.45 4.47 -32.95
C ILE A 181 -15.81 4.28 -33.63
N VAL A 182 -16.28 5.31 -34.33
CA VAL A 182 -17.52 5.25 -35.13
C VAL A 182 -17.17 5.57 -36.57
N ASP A 183 -17.46 4.64 -37.46
CA ASP A 183 -17.22 4.76 -38.90
C ASP A 183 -18.55 4.80 -39.65
N ASN A 184 -18.78 5.93 -40.33
CA ASN A 184 -19.95 6.15 -41.17
C ASN A 184 -19.59 6.30 -42.65
N PHE A 185 -18.42 5.78 -43.07
CA PHE A 185 -18.02 5.72 -44.48
C PHE A 185 -19.09 5.04 -45.34
N ASP A 186 -19.45 5.69 -46.45
CA ASP A 186 -20.43 5.25 -47.47
C ASP A 186 -21.89 5.07 -46.99
N LYS A 187 -22.22 5.51 -45.76
CA LYS A 187 -23.61 5.52 -45.30
C LYS A 187 -24.36 6.74 -45.82
N LYS A 188 -25.47 6.51 -46.54
CA LYS A 188 -26.35 7.57 -47.08
C LYS A 188 -27.57 7.89 -46.19
N LYS A 189 -27.84 7.06 -45.19
CA LYS A 189 -28.94 7.17 -44.22
C LYS A 189 -28.38 7.03 -42.80
N VAL A 190 -29.09 7.58 -41.81
CA VAL A 190 -28.74 7.42 -40.40
C VAL A 190 -28.83 5.93 -40.03
N PRO A 191 -27.81 5.34 -39.39
CA PRO A 191 -27.87 3.95 -38.97
C PRO A 191 -28.91 3.76 -37.86
N PHE A 192 -29.70 2.68 -37.98
CA PHE A 192 -30.55 2.19 -36.89
C PHE A 192 -29.75 1.16 -36.08
N TYR A 193 -29.59 1.41 -34.78
CA TYR A 193 -28.95 0.50 -33.85
C TYR A 193 -30.01 -0.09 -32.91
N ASP A 194 -30.24 -1.39 -32.99
CA ASP A 194 -31.06 -2.11 -32.03
C ASP A 194 -30.18 -2.49 -30.82
N ALA A 195 -30.47 -1.88 -29.67
CA ALA A 195 -29.77 -2.15 -28.41
C ALA A 195 -30.65 -2.92 -27.42
N THR A 196 -31.68 -3.62 -27.89
CA THR A 196 -32.56 -4.44 -27.05
C THR A 196 -31.75 -5.53 -26.35
N GLY A 197 -31.73 -5.51 -25.02
CA GLY A 197 -30.98 -6.48 -24.22
C GLY A 197 -29.46 -6.23 -24.17
N ALA A 198 -28.97 -5.10 -24.70
CA ALA A 198 -27.55 -4.75 -24.61
C ALA A 198 -27.13 -4.48 -23.16
N HIS A 199 -26.02 -5.08 -22.73
CA HIS A 199 -25.39 -4.78 -21.44
C HIS A 199 -24.78 -3.37 -21.44
N ALA A 200 -24.45 -2.83 -20.25
CA ALA A 200 -23.99 -1.46 -20.08
C ALA A 200 -22.79 -1.09 -20.98
N GLY A 201 -21.77 -1.97 -21.09
CA GLY A 201 -20.62 -1.73 -21.95
C GLY A 201 -20.95 -1.67 -23.45
N ALA A 202 -21.89 -2.52 -23.91
CA ALA A 202 -22.33 -2.51 -25.30
C ALA A 202 -23.20 -1.27 -25.64
N LEU A 203 -23.98 -0.78 -24.67
CA LEU A 203 -24.86 0.38 -24.85
C LEU A 203 -24.13 1.72 -24.71
N LEU A 204 -23.27 1.85 -23.69
CA LEU A 204 -22.63 3.11 -23.29
C LEU A 204 -21.18 3.22 -23.75
N GLY A 205 -20.61 2.14 -24.28
CA GLY A 205 -19.18 2.01 -24.59
C GLY A 205 -18.39 1.41 -23.43
N ASP A 206 -17.33 0.68 -23.77
CA ASP A 206 -16.45 0.01 -22.81
C ASP A 206 -14.97 0.23 -23.17
N VAL A 207 -14.11 0.19 -22.15
CA VAL A 207 -12.66 0.22 -22.30
C VAL A 207 -12.15 -1.18 -22.05
N LEU A 208 -11.77 -1.88 -23.12
CA LEU A 208 -11.25 -3.24 -23.02
C LEU A 208 -10.02 -3.29 -22.10
N HIS A 209 -10.04 -4.26 -21.19
CA HIS A 209 -8.89 -4.56 -20.33
C HIS A 209 -7.70 -5.02 -21.18
N ASP A 210 -6.49 -4.61 -20.76
CA ASP A 210 -5.26 -5.05 -21.39
C ASP A 210 -5.07 -6.56 -21.15
N PRO A 211 -5.07 -7.40 -22.20
CA PRO A 211 -4.98 -8.86 -22.06
C PRO A 211 -3.65 -9.31 -21.45
N PHE A 212 -2.65 -8.43 -21.39
CA PHE A 212 -1.35 -8.74 -20.81
C PHE A 212 -1.23 -8.41 -19.32
N GLN A 213 -2.31 -8.03 -18.64
CA GLN A 213 -2.32 -7.71 -17.20
C GLN A 213 -3.10 -8.77 -16.41
N CYS A 214 -2.47 -9.92 -16.18
CA CYS A 214 -3.07 -11.07 -15.50
C CYS A 214 -2.40 -11.42 -14.16
N PHE A 215 -3.20 -12.00 -13.25
CA PHE A 215 -2.75 -12.68 -12.04
C PHE A 215 -2.48 -14.16 -12.32
N PHE A 216 -1.58 -14.78 -11.53
CA PHE A 216 -1.41 -16.22 -11.57
C PHE A 216 -2.64 -16.95 -11.00
N ARG A 217 -2.99 -18.09 -11.60
CA ARG A 217 -4.24 -18.82 -11.32
C ARG A 217 -4.47 -19.16 -9.84
N SER A 218 -3.41 -19.43 -9.08
CA SER A 218 -3.49 -19.85 -7.68
C SER A 218 -3.45 -18.70 -6.67
N GLN A 219 -3.59 -17.46 -7.12
CA GLN A 219 -3.71 -16.31 -6.23
C GLN A 219 -5.06 -16.32 -5.50
N MET A 220 -5.10 -15.75 -4.31
CA MET A 220 -6.29 -15.68 -3.47
C MET A 220 -6.96 -14.31 -3.60
N ILE A 221 -8.28 -14.28 -3.65
CA ILE A 221 -9.11 -13.06 -3.59
C ILE A 221 -10.07 -13.14 -2.41
N THR A 222 -10.41 -11.98 -1.85
CA THR A 222 -11.47 -11.87 -0.83
C THR A 222 -12.77 -11.42 -1.50
N LYS A 223 -13.77 -12.30 -1.49
CA LYS A 223 -15.11 -12.00 -2.00
C LYS A 223 -16.12 -11.78 -0.87
N LEU A 224 -17.16 -11.01 -1.15
CA LEU A 224 -18.29 -10.78 -0.25
C LEU A 224 -19.47 -11.66 -0.71
N THR A 225 -19.93 -12.57 0.15
CA THR A 225 -21.09 -13.43 -0.14
C THR A 225 -22.02 -13.43 1.07
N GLY A 226 -23.28 -13.01 0.88
CA GLY A 226 -24.27 -12.95 1.96
C GLY A 226 -23.84 -12.08 3.15
N GLY A 227 -23.11 -10.99 2.91
CA GLY A 227 -22.59 -10.10 3.95
C GLY A 227 -21.34 -10.61 4.70
N LYS A 228 -20.79 -11.78 4.32
CA LYS A 228 -19.55 -12.33 4.90
C LYS A 228 -18.41 -12.30 3.91
N LEU A 229 -17.22 -11.98 4.41
CA LEU A 229 -15.98 -12.01 3.63
C LEU A 229 -15.41 -13.44 3.61
N MET A 230 -15.05 -13.91 2.42
CA MET A 230 -14.50 -15.23 2.18
C MET A 230 -13.27 -15.15 1.28
N ASN A 231 -12.21 -15.86 1.63
CA ASN A 231 -11.02 -15.99 0.77
C ASN A 231 -11.18 -17.21 -0.15
N VAL A 232 -11.02 -16.99 -1.45
CA VAL A 232 -11.17 -18.01 -2.49
C VAL A 232 -10.02 -17.90 -3.49
N GLU A 233 -9.58 -19.03 -4.04
CA GLU A 233 -8.60 -19.07 -5.12
C GLU A 233 -9.22 -18.57 -6.43
N ILE A 234 -8.53 -17.67 -7.15
CA ILE A 234 -9.03 -17.05 -8.38
C ILE A 234 -9.49 -18.11 -9.39
N ASN A 235 -8.67 -19.13 -9.62
CA ASN A 235 -9.00 -20.18 -10.58
C ASN A 235 -10.31 -20.90 -10.24
N LYS A 236 -10.57 -21.15 -8.96
CA LYS A 236 -11.81 -21.81 -8.53
C LYS A 236 -13.02 -20.92 -8.83
N GLU A 237 -12.94 -19.65 -8.45
CA GLU A 237 -14.03 -18.70 -8.67
C GLU A 237 -14.31 -18.48 -10.17
N ILE A 238 -13.25 -18.32 -10.99
CA ILE A 238 -13.39 -18.11 -12.43
C ILE A 238 -13.99 -19.36 -13.09
N ASN A 239 -13.55 -20.57 -12.74
CA ASN A 239 -14.13 -21.80 -13.30
C ASN A 239 -15.61 -21.94 -12.92
N ASP A 240 -15.99 -21.63 -11.68
CA ASP A 240 -17.39 -21.67 -11.24
C ASP A 240 -18.25 -20.66 -12.01
N LEU A 241 -17.75 -19.44 -12.24
CA LEU A 241 -18.43 -18.44 -13.06
C LEU A 241 -18.59 -18.90 -14.51
N PHE A 242 -17.54 -19.45 -15.11
CA PHE A 242 -17.55 -19.84 -16.53
C PHE A 242 -18.47 -21.03 -16.78
N ASN A 243 -18.51 -22.01 -15.88
CA ASN A 243 -19.40 -23.16 -16.00
C ASN A 243 -20.89 -22.79 -15.90
N ASN A 244 -21.21 -21.72 -15.15
CA ASN A 244 -22.58 -21.29 -14.90
C ASN A 244 -23.07 -20.18 -15.84
N SER A 245 -22.21 -19.64 -16.69
CA SER A 245 -22.51 -18.47 -17.51
C SER A 245 -22.99 -18.83 -18.91
N LYS A 246 -24.08 -18.19 -19.35
CA LYS A 246 -24.61 -18.32 -20.72
C LYS A 246 -23.95 -17.37 -21.72
N ASN A 247 -23.28 -16.32 -21.24
CA ASN A 247 -22.69 -15.23 -22.04
C ASN A 247 -21.15 -15.31 -22.05
N LEU A 248 -20.62 -16.44 -22.52
CA LEU A 248 -19.18 -16.67 -22.63
C LEU A 248 -18.67 -16.18 -23.99
N GLU A 249 -17.73 -15.23 -24.00
CA GLU A 249 -17.01 -14.83 -25.21
C GLU A 249 -15.66 -15.54 -25.30
N LYS A 250 -15.34 -16.07 -26.48
CA LYS A 250 -14.11 -16.83 -26.75
C LYS A 250 -13.44 -16.34 -28.01
N LYS A 251 -12.16 -15.96 -27.91
CA LYS A 251 -11.36 -15.54 -29.07
C LYS A 251 -9.87 -15.74 -28.82
N ASP A 252 -9.18 -16.48 -29.69
CA ASP A 252 -7.71 -16.57 -29.73
C ASP A 252 -7.02 -16.85 -28.36
N GLY A 253 -7.47 -17.87 -27.62
CA GLY A 253 -6.88 -18.21 -26.31
C GLY A 253 -7.28 -17.28 -25.15
N TYR A 254 -8.21 -16.34 -25.41
CA TYR A 254 -8.85 -15.49 -24.43
C TYR A 254 -10.32 -15.88 -24.25
N GLU A 255 -10.75 -15.96 -23.00
CA GLU A 255 -12.12 -16.25 -22.62
C GLU A 255 -12.59 -15.21 -21.59
N ALA A 256 -13.81 -14.69 -21.76
CA ALA A 256 -14.38 -13.68 -20.90
C ALA A 256 -15.85 -13.96 -20.58
N VAL A 257 -16.25 -13.61 -19.36
CA VAL A 257 -17.65 -13.58 -18.91
C VAL A 257 -17.94 -12.18 -18.36
N PHE A 258 -18.98 -11.55 -18.90
CA PHE A 258 -19.52 -10.31 -18.34
C PHE A 258 -20.51 -10.64 -17.23
N LEU A 259 -20.37 -9.94 -16.10
CA LEU A 259 -21.13 -10.19 -14.89
C LEU A 259 -22.18 -9.09 -14.69
N ASN A 260 -23.34 -9.47 -14.16
CA ASN A 260 -24.33 -8.51 -13.69
C ASN A 260 -23.95 -8.01 -12.29
N LYS A 261 -24.61 -6.93 -11.88
CA LYS A 261 -24.41 -6.34 -10.55
C LYS A 261 -24.68 -7.37 -9.44
N ASN A 262 -23.79 -7.44 -8.44
CA ASN A 262 -23.78 -8.41 -7.34
C ASN A 262 -23.48 -9.88 -7.71
N ASP A 263 -23.22 -10.23 -8.98
CA ASP A 263 -22.85 -11.62 -9.34
C ASP A 263 -21.52 -12.03 -8.68
N LEU A 264 -20.58 -11.09 -8.61
CA LEU A 264 -19.35 -11.22 -7.84
C LEU A 264 -18.98 -9.86 -7.24
N VAL A 265 -18.79 -9.82 -5.93
CA VAL A 265 -18.32 -8.64 -5.20
C VAL A 265 -17.01 -8.98 -4.52
N VAL A 266 -15.98 -8.18 -4.77
CA VAL A 266 -14.64 -8.35 -4.18
C VAL A 266 -14.26 -7.13 -3.35
N LEU A 267 -13.22 -7.24 -2.53
CA LEU A 267 -12.65 -6.06 -1.87
C LEU A 267 -11.71 -5.32 -2.82
N GLY A 268 -11.98 -4.04 -3.05
CA GLY A 268 -11.15 -3.12 -3.82
C GLY A 268 -10.78 -1.87 -3.03
N GLU A 269 -9.76 -1.16 -3.49
CA GLU A 269 -9.43 0.17 -2.97
C GLU A 269 -10.29 1.23 -3.67
N SER A 270 -10.90 2.11 -2.89
CA SER A 270 -11.69 3.25 -3.34
C SER A 270 -11.43 4.45 -2.42
N GLN A 271 -10.91 5.53 -3.01
CA GLN A 271 -10.68 6.82 -2.34
C GLN A 271 -9.86 6.73 -1.03
N GLY A 272 -8.84 5.87 -1.00
CA GLY A 272 -7.97 5.64 0.16
C GLY A 272 -8.52 4.66 1.19
N SER A 273 -9.63 3.97 0.90
CA SER A 273 -10.26 2.99 1.79
C SER A 273 -10.55 1.68 1.07
N VAL A 274 -10.56 0.55 1.79
CA VAL A 274 -10.94 -0.75 1.24
C VAL A 274 -12.45 -0.91 1.36
N SER A 275 -13.14 -1.15 0.24
CA SER A 275 -14.59 -1.32 0.19
C SER A 275 -15.00 -2.46 -0.76
N PRO A 276 -16.20 -3.02 -0.61
CA PRO A 276 -16.74 -3.97 -1.58
C PRO A 276 -16.98 -3.28 -2.94
N VAL A 277 -16.52 -3.91 -4.01
CA VAL A 277 -16.64 -3.44 -5.40
C VAL A 277 -17.21 -4.56 -6.27
N ASP A 278 -18.19 -4.21 -7.10
CA ASP A 278 -18.77 -5.11 -8.11
C ASP A 278 -17.74 -5.44 -9.19
N VAL A 279 -17.59 -6.72 -9.51
CA VAL A 279 -16.75 -7.16 -10.64
C VAL A 279 -17.57 -7.08 -11.92
N LEU A 280 -17.07 -6.36 -12.92
CA LEU A 280 -17.74 -6.16 -14.21
C LEU A 280 -17.56 -7.34 -15.16
N SER A 281 -16.37 -7.94 -15.16
CA SER A 281 -16.02 -9.06 -16.02
C SER A 281 -14.98 -9.97 -15.35
N ALA A 282 -15.03 -11.25 -15.67
CA ALA A 282 -14.02 -12.23 -15.30
C ALA A 282 -13.39 -12.79 -16.58
N ASN A 283 -12.05 -12.77 -16.64
CA ASN A 283 -11.30 -13.07 -17.86
C ASN A 283 -10.23 -14.13 -17.57
N ARG A 284 -9.96 -15.00 -18.54
CA ARG A 284 -8.85 -15.95 -18.54
C ARG A 284 -8.13 -15.91 -19.89
N HIS A 285 -6.81 -16.00 -19.85
CA HIS A 285 -5.96 -15.99 -21.03
C HIS A 285 -4.87 -17.05 -20.90
N ASP A 286 -4.61 -17.79 -21.99
CA ASP A 286 -3.47 -18.71 -22.08
C ASP A 286 -2.18 -17.91 -22.29
N TYR A 287 -1.45 -17.63 -21.21
CA TYR A 287 -0.26 -16.80 -21.24
C TYR A 287 1.01 -17.64 -21.43
N GLU A 288 1.72 -17.41 -22.53
CA GLU A 288 3.06 -17.95 -22.79
C GLU A 288 4.12 -16.87 -22.51
N GLY A 289 4.84 -17.00 -21.40
CA GLY A 289 5.92 -16.09 -21.05
C GLY A 289 6.34 -16.18 -19.59
N GLU A 290 7.33 -15.37 -19.21
CA GLU A 290 7.76 -15.27 -17.82
C GLU A 290 6.78 -14.43 -17.00
N MET A 291 6.51 -14.90 -15.78
CA MET A 291 5.69 -14.22 -14.77
C MET A 291 6.62 -13.70 -13.67
N ILE A 292 6.26 -12.56 -13.08
CA ILE A 292 7.03 -11.94 -12.00
C ILE A 292 6.40 -12.32 -10.66
N LYS A 293 7.21 -12.94 -9.80
CA LYS A 293 6.87 -13.20 -8.40
C LYS A 293 7.44 -12.10 -7.52
N LEU A 294 6.54 -11.34 -6.89
CA LEU A 294 6.87 -10.30 -5.94
C LEU A 294 6.66 -10.83 -4.53
N MET A 295 7.63 -10.52 -3.66
CA MET A 295 7.60 -10.90 -2.26
C MET A 295 7.86 -9.67 -1.39
N THR A 296 6.96 -9.41 -0.46
CA THR A 296 7.13 -8.32 0.50
C THR A 296 8.02 -8.75 1.67
N SER A 297 8.47 -7.79 2.48
CA SER A 297 9.17 -8.09 3.75
C SER A 297 8.33 -8.86 4.76
N GLU A 298 7.00 -8.87 4.59
CA GLU A 298 6.03 -9.62 5.39
C GLU A 298 5.73 -11.00 4.79
N ASN A 299 6.57 -11.48 3.86
CA ASN A 299 6.38 -12.75 3.13
C ASN A 299 5.08 -12.87 2.34
N LYS A 300 4.34 -11.77 2.12
CA LYS A 300 3.21 -11.75 1.17
C LYS A 300 3.73 -11.96 -0.24
N GLU A 301 3.10 -12.87 -0.96
CA GLU A 301 3.46 -13.27 -2.30
C GLU A 301 2.39 -12.82 -3.30
N LEU A 302 2.83 -12.25 -4.41
CA LEU A 302 1.98 -11.92 -5.55
C LEU A 302 2.70 -12.33 -6.84
N ILE A 303 2.06 -13.17 -7.66
CA ILE A 303 2.60 -13.57 -8.96
C ILE A 303 1.70 -13.00 -10.06
N VAL A 304 2.30 -12.19 -10.93
CA VAL A 304 1.61 -11.45 -11.99
C VAL A 304 2.43 -11.42 -13.27
N THR A 305 1.77 -11.08 -14.38
CA THR A 305 2.44 -10.77 -15.66
C THR A 305 3.33 -9.51 -15.56
N PRO A 306 4.40 -9.38 -16.38
CA PRO A 306 5.35 -8.27 -16.30
C PRO A 306 4.74 -6.86 -16.44
N LYS A 307 3.65 -6.73 -17.19
CA LYS A 307 2.94 -5.47 -17.41
C LYS A 307 1.88 -5.15 -16.36
N HIS A 308 1.56 -6.09 -15.48
CA HIS A 308 0.54 -5.88 -14.46
C HIS A 308 0.94 -4.72 -13.54
N LYS A 309 0.08 -3.71 -13.42
CA LYS A 309 0.38 -2.52 -12.64
C LYS A 309 0.09 -2.76 -11.16
N ILE A 310 1.01 -2.38 -10.29
CA ILE A 310 0.90 -2.51 -8.84
C ILE A 310 0.99 -1.14 -8.20
N ALA A 311 0.16 -0.90 -7.19
CA ALA A 311 0.13 0.32 -6.41
C ALA A 311 1.37 0.41 -5.50
N LEU A 312 2.21 1.42 -5.74
CA LEU A 312 3.35 1.77 -4.90
C LEU A 312 3.10 3.08 -4.17
N TRP A 313 3.59 3.18 -2.94
CA TRP A 313 3.60 4.44 -2.20
C TRP A 313 4.91 5.20 -2.47
N LYS A 314 4.82 6.30 -3.22
CA LYS A 314 5.99 7.14 -3.58
C LYS A 314 5.64 8.62 -3.41
N ASN A 315 6.51 9.37 -2.72
CA ASN A 315 6.38 10.82 -2.53
C ASN A 315 5.00 11.27 -1.98
N GLY A 316 4.44 10.52 -1.03
CA GLY A 316 3.16 10.85 -0.39
C GLY A 316 1.92 10.57 -1.23
N LYS A 317 2.05 9.87 -2.35
CA LYS A 317 0.93 9.46 -3.21
C LYS A 317 1.06 8.03 -3.70
N ILE A 318 -0.07 7.47 -4.14
CA ILE A 318 -0.11 6.16 -4.81
C ILE A 318 0.30 6.35 -6.27
N VAL A 319 1.25 5.54 -6.73
CA VAL A 319 1.72 5.48 -8.12
C VAL A 319 1.62 4.04 -8.60
N TYR A 320 0.94 3.83 -9.73
CA TYR A 320 0.83 2.52 -10.35
C TYR A 320 2.05 2.27 -11.25
N THR A 321 2.81 1.23 -10.95
CA THR A 321 4.04 0.86 -11.68
C THR A 321 3.90 -0.57 -12.20
N GLU A 322 4.36 -0.84 -13.43
CA GLU A 322 4.36 -2.19 -13.99
C GLU A 322 5.28 -3.11 -13.17
N ALA A 323 4.88 -4.37 -12.99
CA ALA A 323 5.61 -5.33 -12.16
C ALA A 323 7.09 -5.48 -12.54
N ARG A 324 7.43 -5.35 -13.84
CA ARG A 324 8.81 -5.43 -14.34
C ARG A 324 9.73 -4.29 -13.92
N ASP A 325 9.15 -3.15 -13.53
CA ASP A 325 9.89 -1.95 -13.16
C ASP A 325 10.04 -1.80 -11.64
N ILE A 326 9.43 -2.70 -10.86
CA ILE A 326 9.49 -2.71 -9.39
C ILE A 326 10.84 -3.23 -8.93
N LYS A 327 11.44 -2.53 -7.96
CA LYS A 327 12.77 -2.87 -7.42
C LYS A 327 12.69 -3.23 -5.93
N ASN A 328 13.66 -4.01 -5.46
CA ASN A 328 13.79 -4.32 -4.03
C ASN A 328 13.89 -3.01 -3.22
N GLY A 329 13.06 -2.89 -2.18
CA GLY A 329 12.95 -1.70 -1.34
C GLY A 329 11.83 -0.73 -1.72
N ASP A 330 11.16 -0.92 -2.87
CA ASP A 330 9.94 -0.19 -3.18
C ASP A 330 8.83 -0.52 -2.17
N THR A 331 8.10 0.50 -1.72
CA THR A 331 6.99 0.36 -0.78
C THR A 331 5.69 0.08 -1.55
N VAL A 332 5.17 -1.14 -1.43
CA VAL A 332 3.87 -1.52 -2.01
C VAL A 332 2.72 -1.09 -1.09
N VAL A 333 1.59 -0.72 -1.68
CA VAL A 333 0.34 -0.47 -0.93
C VAL A 333 -0.33 -1.83 -0.68
N SER A 334 -0.71 -2.10 0.57
CA SER A 334 -1.44 -3.32 0.95
C SER A 334 -2.48 -3.03 2.02
N LYS A 335 -3.47 -3.93 2.17
CA LYS A 335 -4.44 -3.89 3.28
C LYS A 335 -3.67 -4.06 4.60
N ALA A 336 -3.92 -3.19 5.58
CA ALA A 336 -3.44 -3.39 6.94
C ALA A 336 -3.99 -4.73 7.47
N GLU A 337 -3.12 -5.58 8.01
CA GLU A 337 -3.54 -6.89 8.49
C GLU A 337 -4.52 -6.75 9.67
N ASP A 338 -5.63 -7.48 9.61
CA ASP A 338 -6.54 -7.61 10.76
C ASP A 338 -5.86 -8.39 11.91
N ILE A 339 -4.79 -9.13 11.61
CA ILE A 339 -4.02 -9.98 12.53
C ILE A 339 -2.66 -9.31 12.76
N ILE A 340 -2.28 -9.12 14.03
CA ILE A 340 -1.01 -8.54 14.48
C ILE A 340 0.05 -9.62 14.62
N ILE A 341 -0.31 -10.75 15.24
CA ILE A 341 0.52 -11.95 15.32
C ILE A 341 -0.34 -13.21 15.31
N ASP A 342 0.20 -14.29 14.77
CA ASP A 342 -0.44 -15.60 14.72
C ASP A 342 0.43 -16.73 15.34
N GLU A 343 0.09 -17.98 15.01
CA GLU A 343 0.82 -19.15 15.50
C GLU A 343 2.25 -19.22 14.96
N ASP A 344 2.44 -18.88 13.69
CA ASP A 344 3.73 -18.97 13.01
C ASP A 344 4.70 -17.94 13.57
N ASP A 345 4.23 -16.73 13.92
CA ASP A 345 5.04 -15.72 14.59
C ASP A 345 5.60 -16.23 15.92
N ILE A 346 4.77 -16.94 16.70
CA ILE A 346 5.21 -17.55 17.96
C ILE A 346 6.22 -18.66 17.69
N ILE A 347 5.98 -19.52 16.69
CA ILE A 347 6.92 -20.59 16.30
C ILE A 347 8.27 -20.00 15.87
N ASN A 348 8.25 -18.88 15.15
CA ASN A 348 9.44 -18.19 14.65
C ASN A 348 10.34 -17.66 15.78
N THR A 349 9.81 -17.45 16.98
CA THR A 349 10.65 -17.10 18.14
C THR A 349 11.55 -18.24 18.62
N PHE A 350 11.25 -19.51 18.28
CA PHE A 350 12.02 -20.67 18.73
C PHE A 350 13.17 -21.01 17.79
N ASN A 351 14.10 -21.87 18.25
CA ASN A 351 15.20 -22.32 17.40
C ASN A 351 14.72 -23.25 16.27
N ARG A 352 15.53 -23.36 15.19
CA ARG A 352 15.22 -24.18 14.00
C ARG A 352 14.86 -25.64 14.32
N LYS A 353 15.41 -26.22 15.39
CA LYS A 353 15.11 -27.60 15.81
C LYS A 353 13.67 -27.73 16.32
N GLN A 354 13.22 -26.79 17.15
CA GLN A 354 11.86 -26.74 17.68
C GLN A 354 10.84 -26.36 16.59
N GLN A 355 11.19 -25.45 15.68
CA GLN A 355 10.35 -25.12 14.51
C GLN A 355 10.09 -26.37 13.63
N LYS A 356 11.15 -27.13 13.31
CA LYS A 356 11.03 -28.39 12.55
C LYS A 356 10.16 -29.42 13.27
N GLN A 357 10.27 -29.51 14.60
CA GLN A 357 9.42 -30.40 15.40
C GLN A 357 7.94 -30.01 15.33
N CYS A 358 7.62 -28.71 15.35
CA CYS A 358 6.25 -28.23 15.21
C CYS A 358 5.69 -28.53 13.82
N LYS A 359 6.48 -28.29 12.76
CA LYS A 359 6.09 -28.63 11.39
C LYS A 359 5.73 -30.12 11.24
N LEU A 360 6.57 -31.00 11.75
CA LEU A 360 6.33 -32.45 11.75
C LEU A 360 5.08 -32.83 12.57
N TYR A 361 4.82 -32.13 13.68
CA TYR A 361 3.63 -32.35 14.50
C TYR A 361 2.34 -31.97 13.77
N TYR A 362 2.28 -30.80 13.13
CA TYR A 362 1.11 -30.38 12.34
C TYR A 362 0.88 -31.31 11.13
N GLN A 363 1.95 -31.71 10.42
CA GLN A 363 1.85 -32.69 9.32
C GLN A 363 1.24 -34.03 9.76
N ASN A 364 1.58 -34.50 10.96
CA ASN A 364 0.98 -35.70 11.53
C ASN A 364 -0.50 -35.51 11.88
N LEU A 365 -0.89 -34.35 12.43
CA LEU A 365 -2.30 -34.05 12.72
C LEU A 365 -3.14 -34.01 11.43
N ASP A 366 -2.65 -33.37 10.38
CA ASP A 366 -3.33 -33.31 9.09
C ASP A 366 -3.51 -34.70 8.47
N SER A 367 -2.48 -35.54 8.58
CA SER A 367 -2.52 -36.93 8.12
C SER A 367 -3.54 -37.77 8.91
N GLN A 368 -3.69 -37.52 10.22
CA GLN A 368 -4.71 -38.17 11.05
C GLN A 368 -6.13 -37.70 10.73
N GLN A 369 -6.32 -36.40 10.44
CA GLN A 369 -7.62 -35.87 10.05
C GLN A 369 -8.07 -36.39 8.67
N LYS A 370 -7.16 -36.47 7.69
CA LYS A 370 -7.44 -37.03 6.37
C LYS A 370 -7.79 -38.53 6.40
N ASN A 371 -7.26 -39.27 7.36
CA ASN A 371 -7.48 -40.72 7.51
C ASN A 371 -8.69 -41.10 8.38
N LYS A 372 -9.50 -40.14 8.86
CA LYS A 372 -10.69 -40.43 9.68
C LYS A 372 -11.82 -41.17 8.94
N THR A 373 -11.76 -41.32 7.61
CA THR A 373 -12.69 -42.12 6.81
C THR A 373 -12.29 -43.59 6.66
N SER A 374 -11.12 -44.01 7.13
CA SER A 374 -10.70 -45.42 7.07
C SER A 374 -10.30 -45.95 8.45
N LYS A 375 -11.08 -46.92 8.92
CA LYS A 375 -10.84 -47.72 10.13
C LYS A 375 -9.38 -48.21 10.14
N HIS A 376 -8.58 -47.72 11.09
CA HIS A 376 -7.27 -48.23 11.53
C HIS A 376 -6.56 -49.19 10.55
N LYS A 377 -5.94 -48.67 9.50
CA LYS A 377 -4.87 -49.37 8.80
C LYS A 377 -3.57 -48.59 8.96
N ARG A 378 -2.55 -49.31 9.42
CA ARG A 378 -1.16 -48.86 9.55
C ARG A 378 -0.74 -48.17 8.25
N ILE A 379 -0.33 -46.91 8.36
CA ILE A 379 0.28 -46.20 7.24
C ILE A 379 1.71 -45.89 7.68
N GLU A 380 2.62 -46.74 7.19
CA GLU A 380 4.02 -46.39 6.96
C GLU A 380 4.04 -45.28 5.91
N VAL A 381 4.48 -44.08 6.31
CA VAL A 381 4.88 -43.04 5.36
C VAL A 381 6.37 -42.81 5.56
N SER A 382 7.08 -43.04 4.47
CA SER A 382 8.47 -42.77 4.17
C SER A 382 8.90 -41.36 4.57
N ILE A 383 9.31 -41.20 5.84
CA ILE A 383 10.23 -40.14 6.25
C ILE A 383 11.28 -40.81 7.11
N ASP A 384 12.51 -40.82 6.61
CA ASP A 384 13.72 -41.41 7.17
C ASP A 384 14.21 -40.72 8.47
N GLN A 385 13.31 -40.46 9.42
CA GLN A 385 13.64 -40.11 10.81
C GLN A 385 12.61 -40.68 11.80
N LYS A 386 12.92 -41.90 12.26
CA LYS A 386 12.50 -42.55 13.52
C LYS A 386 11.01 -42.51 13.89
N ILE A 387 10.34 -43.61 13.52
CA ILE A 387 9.10 -44.21 14.09
C ILE A 387 8.94 -44.03 15.62
N ARG A 388 10.04 -43.88 16.36
CA ARG A 388 10.04 -43.59 17.80
C ARG A 388 9.36 -42.26 18.18
N LYS A 389 9.45 -41.20 17.37
CA LYS A 389 8.89 -39.87 17.71
C LYS A 389 7.38 -39.74 17.45
N ALA A 390 6.87 -40.37 16.39
CA ALA A 390 5.44 -40.41 16.12
C ALA A 390 4.70 -41.14 17.27
N ARG A 391 5.21 -42.29 17.74
CA ARG A 391 4.69 -42.95 18.95
C ARG A 391 4.79 -42.05 20.19
N TRP A 392 5.88 -41.29 20.35
CA TRP A 392 6.09 -40.36 21.47
C TRP A 392 5.03 -39.25 21.56
N TRP A 393 4.52 -38.76 20.41
CA TRP A 393 3.43 -37.78 20.37
C TRP A 393 2.06 -38.40 20.63
N HIS A 394 1.86 -39.68 20.30
CA HIS A 394 0.66 -40.43 20.64
C HIS A 394 0.58 -40.80 22.13
N THR A 395 1.71 -40.88 22.84
CA THR A 395 1.77 -41.40 24.22
C THR A 395 2.02 -40.35 25.32
N ARG A 396 1.88 -39.04 25.03
CA ARG A 396 1.91 -37.85 25.96
C ARG A 396 3.16 -36.94 25.85
N ASN A 397 3.30 -36.13 24.80
CA ASN A 397 3.94 -34.80 24.89
C ASN A 397 3.75 -34.00 23.59
N THR A 398 2.93 -32.95 23.62
CA THR A 398 2.85 -31.95 22.54
C THR A 398 4.14 -31.11 22.48
N PRO A 399 4.63 -30.66 21.31
CA PRO A 399 5.83 -29.83 21.26
C PRO A 399 5.67 -28.54 22.08
N ASP A 400 6.74 -28.06 22.74
CA ASP A 400 6.68 -26.86 23.60
C ASP A 400 6.08 -25.63 22.89
N PRO A 401 6.42 -25.31 21.63
CA PRO A 401 5.81 -24.16 20.96
C PRO A 401 4.30 -24.33 20.79
N VAL A 402 3.84 -25.55 20.47
CA VAL A 402 2.41 -25.88 20.34
C VAL A 402 1.70 -25.78 21.70
N GLN A 403 2.34 -26.20 22.79
CA GLN A 403 1.80 -26.01 24.14
C GLN A 403 1.62 -24.51 24.48
N MET A 404 2.60 -23.68 24.16
CA MET A 404 2.54 -22.23 24.39
C MET A 404 1.48 -21.56 23.53
N ILE A 405 1.37 -21.94 22.25
CA ILE A 405 0.31 -21.47 21.35
C ILE A 405 -1.07 -21.82 21.92
N ASN A 406 -1.27 -23.05 22.37
CA ASN A 406 -2.53 -23.46 22.99
C ASN A 406 -2.82 -22.67 24.28
N TRP A 407 -1.79 -22.36 25.06
CA TRP A 407 -1.93 -21.53 26.26
C TRP A 407 -2.36 -20.08 25.93
N LEU A 408 -1.85 -19.50 24.83
CA LEU A 408 -2.21 -18.17 24.34
C LEU A 408 -3.60 -18.15 23.68
N LYS A 409 -3.95 -19.17 22.88
CA LYS A 409 -5.27 -19.34 22.27
C LYS A 409 -6.38 -19.41 23.33
N LYS A 410 -6.17 -20.21 24.39
CA LYS A 410 -7.11 -20.30 25.52
C LYS A 410 -7.39 -18.95 26.18
N ARG A 411 -6.46 -18.00 26.08
CA ARG A 411 -6.55 -16.64 26.62
C ARG A 411 -7.01 -15.61 25.59
N LYS A 412 -7.41 -16.04 24.38
CA LYS A 412 -7.82 -15.17 23.26
C LYS A 412 -6.73 -14.17 22.85
N LEU A 413 -5.46 -14.60 22.94
CA LEU A 413 -4.30 -13.81 22.53
C LEU A 413 -3.72 -14.28 21.18
N LEU A 414 -4.25 -15.35 20.59
CA LEU A 414 -3.90 -15.83 19.25
C LEU A 414 -5.14 -16.33 18.48
N PRO A 415 -5.29 -15.97 17.19
CA PRO A 415 -4.55 -14.88 16.53
C PRO A 415 -4.83 -13.55 17.24
N LEU A 416 -3.79 -12.74 17.50
CA LEU A 416 -3.97 -11.41 18.06
C LEU A 416 -4.44 -10.50 16.94
N LYS A 417 -5.57 -9.81 17.12
CA LYS A 417 -6.15 -8.94 16.09
C LYS A 417 -6.16 -7.48 16.51
N ILE A 418 -6.30 -6.59 15.54
CA ILE A 418 -6.30 -5.13 15.74
C ILE A 418 -7.50 -4.60 16.55
N ASP A 419 -8.57 -5.38 16.63
CA ASP A 419 -9.79 -5.10 17.40
C ASP A 419 -9.75 -5.71 18.82
N ASN A 420 -8.64 -6.32 19.23
CA ASN A 420 -8.53 -6.92 20.56
C ASN A 420 -8.61 -5.83 21.65
N ILE A 421 -9.54 -6.01 22.60
CA ILE A 421 -9.81 -5.04 23.68
C ILE A 421 -8.56 -4.82 24.55
N LYS A 422 -7.67 -5.81 24.68
CA LYS A 422 -6.46 -5.74 25.51
C LYS A 422 -5.28 -5.05 24.81
N LEU A 423 -5.45 -4.60 23.57
CA LEU A 423 -4.34 -4.12 22.74
C LEU A 423 -3.68 -2.85 23.30
N HIS A 424 -4.46 -1.96 23.91
CA HIS A 424 -3.95 -0.77 24.60
C HIS A 424 -3.02 -1.14 25.77
N LEU A 425 -3.39 -2.14 26.60
CA LEU A 425 -2.54 -2.65 27.68
C LEU A 425 -1.27 -3.30 27.14
N ILE A 426 -1.38 -4.08 26.05
CA ILE A 426 -0.23 -4.73 25.41
C ILE A 426 0.75 -3.67 24.90
N ALA A 427 0.26 -2.62 24.22
CA ALA A 427 1.07 -1.51 23.75
C ALA A 427 1.74 -0.76 24.92
N ARG A 428 1.01 -0.49 26.00
CA ARG A 428 1.52 0.14 27.22
C ARG A 428 2.65 -0.66 27.86
N VAL A 429 2.44 -1.96 28.09
CA VAL A 429 3.46 -2.85 28.66
C VAL A 429 4.68 -2.93 27.73
N LEU A 430 4.46 -3.08 26.42
CA LEU A 430 5.55 -3.16 25.45
C LEU A 430 6.41 -1.89 25.46
N GLY A 431 5.80 -0.70 25.50
CA GLY A 431 6.52 0.57 25.57
C GLY A 431 7.43 0.69 26.80
N ALA A 432 6.95 0.26 27.98
CA ALA A 432 7.74 0.23 29.19
C ALA A 432 8.93 -0.73 29.09
N MET A 433 8.77 -1.84 28.37
CA MET A 433 9.83 -2.83 28.13
C MET A 433 10.85 -2.40 27.06
N PHE A 434 10.52 -1.42 26.22
CA PHE A 434 11.49 -0.79 25.31
C PHE A 434 12.47 0.15 26.05
N SER A 435 12.15 0.55 27.28
CA SER A 435 13.04 1.34 28.15
C SER A 435 14.34 0.61 28.48
N ASN A 436 15.37 1.32 28.94
CA ASN A 436 16.63 0.75 29.37
C ASN A 436 16.49 -0.15 30.62
N ASN A 437 15.43 0.09 31.40
CA ASN A 437 15.17 -0.60 32.67
C ASN A 437 14.12 -1.72 32.55
N GLY A 438 13.77 -2.15 31.33
CA GLY A 438 12.86 -3.28 31.11
C GLY A 438 13.21 -4.10 29.88
N GLY A 439 12.67 -5.32 29.82
CA GLY A 439 12.86 -6.20 28.66
C GLY A 439 12.75 -7.68 29.00
N VAL A 440 13.39 -8.51 28.17
CA VAL A 440 13.52 -9.96 28.33
C VAL A 440 15.01 -10.31 28.42
N THR A 441 15.39 -11.20 29.34
CA THR A 441 16.78 -11.66 29.48
C THR A 441 17.28 -12.45 28.27
N GLU A 442 18.60 -12.47 28.04
CA GLU A 442 19.23 -13.17 26.90
C GLU A 442 18.85 -14.65 26.82
N ASN A 443 18.76 -15.32 27.97
CA ASN A 443 18.39 -16.72 28.09
C ASN A 443 16.86 -16.95 27.95
N LEU A 444 16.09 -15.88 27.71
CA LEU A 444 14.64 -15.88 27.57
C LEU A 444 13.95 -16.50 28.78
N ASN A 445 14.52 -16.29 29.98
CA ASN A 445 14.06 -16.89 31.23
C ASN A 445 13.06 -16.02 31.96
N GLU A 446 13.15 -14.71 31.78
CA GLU A 446 12.31 -13.76 32.48
C GLU A 446 12.02 -12.52 31.65
N ILE A 447 10.82 -11.99 31.84
CA ILE A 447 10.47 -10.59 31.61
C ILE A 447 10.76 -9.83 32.89
N PHE A 448 11.38 -8.65 32.75
CA PHE A 448 11.66 -7.80 33.90
C PHE A 448 11.37 -6.32 33.64
N LEU A 449 11.13 -5.61 34.74
CA LEU A 449 11.09 -4.15 34.79
C LEU A 449 11.67 -3.69 36.14
N SER A 450 12.63 -2.77 36.11
CA SER A 450 13.26 -2.19 37.30
C SER A 450 12.98 -0.70 37.41
N GLY A 451 12.93 -0.17 38.63
CA GLY A 451 12.70 1.25 38.88
C GLY A 451 12.71 1.66 40.35
N SER A 452 12.86 2.96 40.59
CA SER A 452 12.81 3.57 41.93
C SER A 452 11.40 3.90 42.42
N ASP A 453 10.35 3.42 41.75
CA ASP A 453 8.96 3.67 42.14
C ASP A 453 8.23 2.34 42.24
N LYS A 454 7.93 1.93 43.48
CA LYS A 454 7.20 0.68 43.75
C LYS A 454 5.81 0.69 43.12
N GLY A 455 5.12 1.83 43.12
CA GLY A 455 3.76 1.96 42.59
C GLY A 455 3.73 1.68 41.09
N ALA A 456 4.68 2.26 40.36
CA ALA A 456 4.88 1.99 38.93
C ALA A 456 5.09 0.50 38.63
N ILE A 457 5.92 -0.18 39.42
CA ILE A 457 6.21 -1.61 39.24
C ILE A 457 4.97 -2.47 39.56
N VAL A 458 4.20 -2.11 40.58
CA VAL A 458 2.94 -2.78 40.92
C VAL A 458 1.89 -2.59 39.82
N ASN A 459 1.77 -1.40 39.23
CA ASN A 459 0.84 -1.13 38.14
C ASN A 459 1.23 -1.89 36.86
N PHE A 460 2.53 -1.96 36.54
CA PHE A 460 3.03 -2.79 35.44
C PHE A 460 2.68 -4.27 35.63
N LYS A 461 2.87 -4.80 36.85
CA LYS A 461 2.47 -6.17 37.20
C LYS A 461 0.97 -6.40 36.98
N LYS A 462 0.10 -5.48 37.44
CA LYS A 462 -1.36 -5.60 37.27
C LYS A 462 -1.77 -5.65 35.80
N ASP A 463 -1.13 -4.85 34.94
CA ASP A 463 -1.41 -4.87 33.50
C ASP A 463 -1.00 -6.20 32.87
N ILE A 464 0.16 -6.74 33.24
CA ILE A 464 0.60 -8.08 32.83
C ILE A 464 -0.43 -9.14 33.26
N GLU A 465 -0.86 -9.13 34.53
CA GLU A 465 -1.85 -10.06 35.06
C GLU A 465 -3.18 -9.96 34.28
N THR A 466 -3.58 -8.74 33.91
CA THR A 466 -4.81 -8.46 33.14
C THR A 466 -4.70 -8.92 31.68
N ILE A 467 -3.58 -8.68 31.01
CA ILE A 467 -3.36 -9.11 29.62
C ILE A 467 -3.51 -10.63 29.51
N PHE A 468 -2.88 -11.36 30.43
CA PHE A 468 -2.82 -12.82 30.36
C PHE A 468 -3.85 -13.54 31.25
N ASN A 469 -4.76 -12.80 31.92
CA ASN A 469 -5.69 -13.36 32.91
C ASN A 469 -4.97 -14.31 33.90
N LEU A 470 -3.86 -13.83 34.48
CA LEU A 470 -3.08 -14.61 35.44
C LEU A 470 -3.71 -14.56 36.81
N ASN A 471 -3.48 -15.62 37.60
CA ASN A 471 -3.70 -15.51 39.03
C ASN A 471 -2.68 -14.53 39.62
N LYS A 472 -3.07 -13.86 40.72
CA LYS A 472 -2.19 -12.93 41.43
C LYS A 472 -0.87 -13.62 41.77
N ASP A 473 0.24 -12.98 41.42
CA ASP A 473 1.60 -13.49 41.64
C ASP A 473 2.00 -14.76 40.83
N GLU A 474 1.23 -15.16 39.80
CA GLU A 474 1.55 -16.34 38.99
C GLU A 474 2.90 -16.20 38.28
N LYS A 475 3.88 -16.97 38.76
CA LYS A 475 5.29 -16.98 38.28
C LYS A 475 5.95 -15.60 38.31
N SER A 476 5.46 -14.69 39.14
CA SER A 476 5.95 -13.32 39.23
C SER A 476 6.42 -12.98 40.64
N GLN A 477 7.42 -12.09 40.75
CA GLN A 477 7.92 -11.59 42.03
C GLN A 477 8.30 -10.10 41.89
N ILE A 478 8.16 -9.36 42.98
CA ILE A 478 8.72 -8.00 43.13
C ILE A 478 9.77 -8.06 44.24
N ILE A 479 11.00 -7.79 43.88
CA ILE A 479 12.16 -7.78 44.77
C ILE A 479 12.53 -6.33 45.06
N GLU A 480 12.78 -6.02 46.33
CA GLU A 480 13.36 -4.74 46.73
C GLU A 480 14.88 -4.90 46.82
N ASP A 481 15.60 -4.10 46.05
CA ASP A 481 17.05 -4.00 46.12
C ASP A 481 17.42 -2.73 46.93
N LYS A 482 18.03 -2.96 48.10
CA LYS A 482 18.43 -1.92 49.04
C LYS A 482 19.93 -1.70 48.90
N ASN A 483 20.31 -0.60 48.26
CA ASN A 483 21.71 -0.22 48.20
C ASN A 483 22.11 0.50 49.49
N HIS A 484 22.68 -0.25 50.45
CA HIS A 484 23.00 0.21 51.81
C HIS A 484 23.95 1.42 51.87
N LYS A 485 24.69 1.74 50.80
CA LYS A 485 25.64 2.86 50.76
C LYS A 485 25.00 4.23 50.50
N ASN A 486 23.88 4.30 49.78
CA ASN A 486 23.30 5.56 49.30
C ASN A 486 21.83 5.78 49.74
N HIS A 487 21.24 4.89 50.55
CA HIS A 487 19.81 4.88 50.88
C HIS A 487 18.89 4.93 49.63
N GLU A 488 19.37 4.41 48.49
CA GLU A 488 18.58 4.31 47.27
C GLU A 488 17.83 2.97 47.26
N HIS A 489 16.50 3.06 47.19
CA HIS A 489 15.62 1.91 47.03
C HIS A 489 15.27 1.72 45.56
N SER A 490 15.43 0.50 45.06
CA SER A 490 14.91 0.12 43.74
C SER A 490 14.08 -1.16 43.84
N TRP A 491 13.10 -1.27 42.95
CA TRP A 491 12.21 -2.41 42.87
C TRP A 491 12.39 -3.10 41.52
N TYR A 492 12.44 -4.42 41.56
CA TYR A 492 12.65 -5.30 40.40
C TYR A 492 11.46 -6.24 40.27
N TYR A 493 10.67 -6.07 39.22
CA TYR A 493 9.67 -7.07 38.82
C TYR A 493 10.30 -8.11 37.92
N GLN A 494 9.99 -9.38 38.16
CA GLN A 494 10.32 -10.49 37.29
C GLN A 494 9.12 -11.41 37.06
N ASN A 495 8.99 -11.95 35.85
CA ASN A 495 8.05 -13.02 35.53
C ASN A 495 8.71 -14.09 34.63
N THR A 496 8.61 -15.36 35.02
CA THR A 496 9.29 -16.49 34.35
C THR A 496 8.39 -17.28 33.38
N ASN A 497 7.19 -16.78 33.08
CA ASN A 497 6.27 -17.44 32.16
C ASN A 497 6.76 -17.38 30.70
N LYS A 498 7.25 -18.52 30.20
CA LYS A 498 7.79 -18.67 28.84
C LYS A 498 6.79 -18.32 27.74
N SER A 499 5.50 -18.64 27.90
CA SER A 499 4.49 -18.30 26.89
C SER A 499 4.34 -16.79 26.71
N MET A 500 4.41 -16.04 27.82
CA MET A 500 4.36 -14.57 27.80
C MET A 500 5.63 -13.97 27.20
N ILE A 501 6.80 -14.51 27.57
CA ILE A 501 8.08 -14.11 26.99
C ILE A 501 8.04 -14.25 25.46
N ARG A 502 7.63 -15.41 24.95
CA ARG A 502 7.54 -15.64 23.50
C ARG A 502 6.49 -14.76 22.83
N PHE A 503 5.37 -14.49 23.49
CA PHE A 503 4.36 -13.57 22.99
C PHE A 503 4.91 -12.16 22.76
N PHE A 504 5.61 -11.57 23.74
CA PHE A 504 6.19 -10.23 23.56
C PHE A 504 7.34 -10.23 22.54
N LEU A 505 8.14 -11.30 22.45
CA LEU A 505 9.15 -11.42 21.39
C LEU A 505 8.50 -11.41 20.00
N ALA A 506 7.40 -12.15 19.80
CA ALA A 506 6.67 -12.16 18.54
C ALA A 506 6.07 -10.78 18.21
N LEU A 507 5.67 -10.01 19.22
CA LEU A 507 5.23 -8.61 19.06
C LEU A 507 6.35 -7.62 18.72
N GLY A 508 7.60 -8.08 18.61
CA GLY A 508 8.75 -7.25 18.24
C GLY A 508 9.56 -6.72 19.43
N LEU A 509 9.39 -7.27 20.63
CA LEU A 509 10.22 -6.91 21.77
C LEU A 509 11.68 -7.38 21.56
N PRO A 510 12.68 -6.49 21.72
CA PRO A 510 14.09 -6.85 21.63
C PRO A 510 14.55 -7.71 22.84
N ILE A 511 15.41 -8.68 22.57
CA ILE A 511 16.14 -9.45 23.61
C ILE A 511 17.22 -8.55 24.25
N SER A 512 17.48 -8.69 25.56
CA SER A 512 18.52 -7.93 26.26
C SER A 512 19.93 -8.17 25.68
N ASN A 513 20.87 -7.25 25.95
CA ASN A 513 22.14 -6.94 25.23
C ASN A 513 22.01 -5.92 24.09
N LYS A 514 21.26 -4.86 24.40
CA LYS A 514 20.84 -3.78 23.52
C LYS A 514 21.97 -2.86 23.00
N LYS A 515 23.23 -3.32 22.97
CA LYS A 515 24.34 -2.61 22.32
C LYS A 515 24.29 -2.79 20.79
N ASN A 516 23.90 -3.98 20.30
CA ASN A 516 23.97 -4.35 18.88
C ASN A 516 22.61 -4.57 18.19
N THR A 517 21.49 -4.46 18.89
CA THR A 517 20.15 -4.68 18.32
C THR A 517 19.50 -3.36 17.91
N VAL A 518 19.09 -3.24 16.64
CA VAL A 518 18.33 -2.07 16.16
C VAL A 518 16.95 -2.07 16.80
N LEU A 519 16.60 -0.97 17.47
CA LEU A 519 15.25 -0.79 18.03
C LEU A 519 14.33 -0.20 16.97
N ASN A 520 13.33 -0.98 16.56
CA ASN A 520 12.27 -0.53 15.67
C ASN A 520 10.93 -0.65 16.38
N VAL A 521 10.12 0.41 16.34
CA VAL A 521 8.74 0.35 16.84
C VAL A 521 7.94 -0.56 15.90
N PRO A 522 7.26 -1.60 16.43
CA PRO A 522 6.45 -2.50 15.62
C PRO A 522 5.38 -1.74 14.83
N GLN A 523 5.15 -2.15 13.59
CA GLN A 523 4.26 -1.39 12.69
C GLN A 523 2.81 -1.34 13.18
N TRP A 524 2.35 -2.39 13.87
CA TRP A 524 1.02 -2.45 14.47
C TRP A 524 0.80 -1.39 15.55
N ILE A 525 1.84 -0.91 16.23
CA ILE A 525 1.73 0.21 17.18
C ILE A 525 1.33 1.50 16.45
N LYS A 526 1.83 1.71 15.23
CA LYS A 526 1.56 2.90 14.42
C LYS A 526 0.21 2.84 13.69
N SER A 527 -0.48 1.70 13.75
CA SER A 527 -1.74 1.50 13.03
C SER A 527 -2.91 2.32 13.61
N LYS A 528 -2.87 2.63 14.91
CA LYS A 528 -3.87 3.43 15.63
C LYS A 528 -3.17 4.41 16.55
N GLY A 529 -3.60 5.67 16.52
CA GLY A 529 -3.00 6.73 17.36
C GLY A 529 -3.02 6.40 18.86
N GLU A 530 -4.09 5.78 19.35
CA GLU A 530 -4.22 5.37 20.76
C GLU A 530 -3.16 4.35 21.19
N LEU A 531 -2.79 3.41 20.31
CA LEU A 531 -1.76 2.42 20.62
C LEU A 531 -0.37 3.05 20.65
N GLU A 532 -0.13 3.97 19.72
CA GLU A 532 1.10 4.76 19.69
C GLU A 532 1.23 5.64 20.94
N ASP A 533 0.11 6.21 21.43
CA ASP A 533 0.04 7.02 22.65
C ASP A 533 0.37 6.19 23.90
N GLU A 534 -0.22 5.00 24.06
CA GLU A 534 0.06 4.09 25.17
C GLU A 534 1.53 3.61 25.16
N PHE A 535 2.05 3.27 23.98
CA PHE A 535 3.43 2.79 23.81
C PHE A 535 4.46 3.88 24.15
N TYR A 536 4.34 5.06 23.55
CA TYR A 536 5.30 6.13 23.83
C TYR A 536 5.08 6.77 25.19
N GLY A 537 3.85 6.82 25.69
CA GLY A 537 3.51 7.31 27.02
C GLY A 537 4.19 6.50 28.12
N SER A 538 4.13 5.18 28.05
CA SER A 538 4.83 4.32 29.02
C SER A 538 6.34 4.31 28.84
N PHE A 539 6.84 4.35 27.60
CA PHE A 539 8.27 4.48 27.32
C PHE A 539 8.85 5.77 27.92
N LEU A 540 8.20 6.91 27.65
CA LEU A 540 8.58 8.22 28.20
C LEU A 540 8.46 8.20 29.72
N GLY A 541 7.42 7.57 30.27
CA GLY A 541 7.29 7.48 31.72
C GLY A 541 8.50 6.85 32.41
N ARG A 542 9.16 5.89 31.74
CA ARG A 542 10.40 5.27 32.22
C ARG A 542 11.64 6.12 31.93
N GLU A 543 11.85 6.51 30.67
CA GLU A 543 13.12 7.10 30.20
C GLU A 543 13.21 8.62 30.33
N LEU A 544 12.09 9.32 30.49
CA LEU A 544 12.10 10.77 30.63
C LEU A 544 12.77 11.13 31.95
N SER A 545 13.92 11.77 31.86
CA SER A 545 14.56 12.41 33.01
C SER A 545 14.09 13.85 33.11
N SER A 546 13.76 14.26 34.34
CA SER A 546 13.41 15.63 34.71
C SER A 546 14.39 16.09 35.79
N SER A 547 15.43 16.84 35.41
CA SER A 547 16.33 17.46 36.40
C SER A 547 15.75 18.81 36.83
N HIS A 548 15.81 19.08 38.14
CA HIS A 548 15.52 20.39 38.72
C HIS A 548 16.84 20.92 39.29
N ASN A 549 17.45 21.90 38.65
CA ASN A 549 18.61 22.59 39.24
C ASN A 549 18.08 23.54 40.30
N ILE A 550 18.41 23.26 41.57
CA ILE A 550 17.98 24.04 42.73
C ILE A 550 18.67 25.42 42.76
N ASP A 551 19.88 25.53 42.20
CA ASP A 551 20.71 26.75 42.29
C ASP A 551 20.48 27.80 41.19
N LYS A 552 19.69 27.49 40.16
CA LYS A 552 19.34 28.45 39.10
C LYS A 552 17.86 28.30 38.82
N ASN A 553 17.11 29.37 39.06
CA ASN A 553 15.65 29.48 38.96
C ASN A 553 15.07 29.19 37.54
N GLU A 554 15.71 28.37 36.71
CA GLU A 554 15.37 28.16 35.31
C GLU A 554 15.55 26.69 34.83
N SER A 555 14.48 26.19 34.22
CA SER A 555 14.35 25.03 33.31
C SER A 555 14.40 23.62 33.92
N VAL A 556 13.24 22.97 33.92
CA VAL A 556 13.14 21.50 33.94
C VAL A 556 13.68 20.97 32.62
N GLU A 557 14.81 20.26 32.60
CA GLU A 557 15.27 19.60 31.37
C GLU A 557 14.43 18.33 31.15
N LEU A 558 13.71 18.25 30.02
CA LEU A 558 13.00 17.05 29.59
C LEU A 558 13.85 16.33 28.56
N LYS A 559 14.50 15.23 28.95
CA LYS A 559 15.36 14.47 28.03
C LYS A 559 15.20 12.97 28.14
N VAL A 560 15.35 12.33 26.99
CA VAL A 560 15.48 10.89 26.82
C VAL A 560 16.89 10.61 26.35
N GLU A 561 17.64 9.81 27.10
CA GLU A 561 19.00 9.41 26.78
C GLU A 561 19.06 7.91 26.56
N ILE A 562 19.52 7.49 25.39
CA ILE A 562 19.62 6.08 25.07
C ILE A 562 21.03 5.74 24.55
N PRO A 563 21.73 4.76 25.15
CA PRO A 563 23.04 4.33 24.67
C PRO A 563 22.94 3.61 23.32
N SER A 564 23.97 3.77 22.47
CA SER A 564 24.21 3.12 21.16
C SER A 564 23.60 3.81 19.93
N GLU A 565 24.38 3.82 18.83
CA GLU A 565 23.98 4.30 17.51
C GLU A 565 22.76 3.56 16.93
N ASN A 566 22.61 2.28 17.30
CA ASN A 566 21.55 1.39 16.82
C ASN A 566 20.13 1.78 17.26
N ARG A 567 20.01 2.84 18.08
CA ARG A 567 18.74 3.35 18.60
C ARG A 567 18.38 4.75 18.08
N LYS A 568 19.18 5.28 17.17
CA LYS A 568 18.94 6.57 16.49
C LYS A 568 17.58 6.58 15.78
N MET A 569 17.26 5.50 15.06
CA MET A 569 15.99 5.36 14.34
C MET A 569 14.79 5.42 15.28
N PHE A 570 14.87 4.76 16.44
CA PHE A 570 13.81 4.80 17.45
C PHE A 570 13.57 6.23 17.98
N LEU A 571 14.63 6.98 18.27
CA LEU A 571 14.49 8.37 18.72
C LEU A 571 13.94 9.30 17.64
N TYR A 572 14.27 9.08 16.37
CA TYR A 572 13.61 9.80 15.27
C TYR A 572 12.13 9.46 15.17
N GLN A 573 11.74 8.20 15.35
CA GLN A 573 10.34 7.81 15.39
C GLN A 573 9.60 8.49 16.55
N LEU A 574 10.21 8.54 17.74
CA LEU A 574 9.68 9.29 18.89
C LEU A 574 9.58 10.80 18.62
N ALA A 575 10.61 11.41 18.02
CA ALA A 575 10.58 12.84 17.66
C ALA A 575 9.45 13.15 16.66
N ASN A 576 9.28 12.31 15.64
CA ASN A 576 8.19 12.43 14.67
C ASN A 576 6.82 12.28 15.33
N TYR A 577 6.68 11.35 16.27
CA TYR A 577 5.45 11.19 17.06
C TYR A 577 5.15 12.47 17.87
N LEU A 578 6.13 13.00 18.60
CA LEU A 578 5.98 14.25 19.35
C LEU A 578 5.62 15.42 18.43
N GLN A 579 6.26 15.52 17.26
CA GLN A 579 5.97 16.56 16.27
C GLN A 579 4.53 16.46 15.75
N ARG A 580 4.01 15.25 15.46
CA ARG A 580 2.60 15.04 15.07
C ARG A 580 1.62 15.46 16.17
N LYS A 581 2.02 15.34 17.44
CA LYS A 581 1.28 15.87 18.60
C LYS A 581 1.46 17.38 18.79
N GLY A 582 2.30 18.04 17.99
CA GLY A 582 2.59 19.47 18.07
C GLY A 582 3.54 19.84 19.21
N ILE A 583 4.38 18.89 19.63
CA ILE A 583 5.38 19.03 20.69
C ILE A 583 6.75 19.21 20.04
N GLU A 584 7.38 20.36 20.31
CA GLU A 584 8.73 20.69 19.88
C GLU A 584 9.76 19.81 20.61
N SER A 585 10.61 19.13 19.85
CA SER A 585 11.74 18.37 20.37
C SER A 585 12.91 18.40 19.39
N ASN A 586 14.13 18.27 19.92
CA ASN A 586 15.37 18.25 19.14
C ASN A 586 16.16 16.98 19.46
N THR A 587 16.63 16.28 18.43
CA THR A 587 17.54 15.13 18.57
C THR A 587 18.98 15.58 18.43
N THR A 588 19.83 15.21 19.38
CA THR A 588 21.27 15.55 19.43
C THR A 588 22.12 14.31 19.66
N TYR A 589 23.33 14.30 19.10
CA TYR A 589 24.30 13.22 19.25
C TYR A 589 25.39 13.62 20.24
N ILE A 590 25.74 12.74 21.18
CA ILE A 590 26.78 13.01 22.17
C ILE A 590 27.79 11.86 22.16
N LYS A 591 29.05 12.19 21.90
CA LYS A 591 30.20 11.30 22.07
C LYS A 591 30.77 11.55 23.47
N ASN A 592 30.94 10.48 24.24
CA ASN A 592 31.53 10.40 25.59
C ASN A 592 30.57 10.45 26.78
N ILE A 593 30.23 9.27 27.30
CA ILE A 593 30.08 9.07 28.75
C ILE A 593 31.23 8.17 29.20
N LYS A 594 32.22 8.72 29.92
CA LYS A 594 33.23 7.91 30.62
C LYS A 594 32.54 7.23 31.80
N ARG A 595 32.19 5.95 31.67
CA ARG A 595 31.85 5.13 32.84
C ARG A 595 33.13 4.55 33.40
N VAL A 596 33.58 5.07 34.54
CA VAL A 596 34.62 4.42 35.34
C VAL A 596 33.93 3.26 36.05
N SER A 597 34.09 2.05 35.52
CA SER A 597 33.98 0.84 36.35
C SER A 597 35.38 0.29 36.52
N GLU A 598 35.69 -0.25 37.70
CA GLU A 598 37.03 -0.65 38.15
C GLU A 598 37.79 -1.64 37.24
N LYS A 599 37.22 -2.10 36.11
CA LYS A 599 37.87 -3.06 35.21
C LYS A 599 37.76 -2.82 33.69
N ARG A 600 37.23 -1.70 33.16
CA ARG A 600 37.35 -1.37 31.72
C ARG A 600 36.92 0.06 31.37
N LEU A 601 37.79 0.81 30.68
CA LEU A 601 37.41 2.01 29.93
C LEU A 601 36.62 1.58 28.69
N SER A 602 35.36 2.00 28.58
CA SER A 602 34.57 1.88 27.35
C SER A 602 33.98 3.25 26.99
N GLU A 603 34.24 3.72 25.77
CA GLU A 603 33.60 4.90 25.20
C GLU A 603 32.26 4.49 24.58
N ASP A 604 31.14 4.82 25.22
CA ASP A 604 29.79 4.56 24.67
C ASP A 604 29.21 5.87 24.07
N LEU A 605 28.73 5.81 22.82
CA LEU A 605 27.95 6.87 22.16
C LEU A 605 26.53 6.93 22.74
N VAL A 606 26.00 8.13 23.00
CA VAL A 606 24.64 8.33 23.54
C VAL A 606 23.85 9.27 22.65
N CYS A 607 22.66 8.82 22.24
CA CYS A 607 21.70 9.66 21.55
C CYS A 607 20.78 10.32 22.57
N ARG A 608 20.59 11.64 22.44
CA ARG A 608 19.74 12.43 23.35
C ARG A 608 18.62 13.11 22.58
N LEU A 609 17.37 12.89 22.99
CA LEU A 609 16.22 13.68 22.54
C LEU A 609 15.85 14.66 23.66
N ARG A 610 15.84 15.96 23.33
CA ARG A 610 15.44 17.04 24.24
C ARG A 610 14.08 17.57 23.84
N ILE A 611 13.12 17.53 24.76
CA ILE A 611 11.82 18.16 24.58
C ILE A 611 11.94 19.62 25.01
N SER A 612 11.43 20.54 24.18
CA SER A 612 11.49 21.97 24.45
C SER A 612 10.77 22.31 25.75
N THR A 613 11.42 23.07 26.61
CA THR A 613 10.96 23.43 27.95
C THR A 613 10.21 24.77 27.96
N LYS A 614 9.91 25.30 26.76
CA LYS A 614 9.02 26.46 26.60
C LYS A 614 7.68 26.15 27.25
N PHE A 615 7.14 27.12 27.99
CA PHE A 615 5.89 27.01 28.74
C PHE A 615 4.76 26.35 27.94
N ASP A 616 4.49 26.86 26.73
CA ASP A 616 3.45 26.33 25.84
C ASP A 616 3.71 24.89 25.39
N ASN A 617 4.98 24.53 25.18
CA ASN A 617 5.35 23.19 24.76
C ASN A 617 5.15 22.17 25.88
N VAL A 618 5.46 22.55 27.12
CA VAL A 618 5.24 21.72 28.31
C VAL A 618 3.75 21.52 28.58
N ILE A 619 2.93 22.57 28.41
CA ILE A 619 1.46 22.45 28.47
C ILE A 619 0.96 21.47 27.42
N LYS A 620 1.36 21.63 26.15
CA LYS A 620 0.96 20.71 25.07
C LYS A 620 1.40 19.27 25.36
N PHE A 621 2.60 19.09 25.91
CA PHE A 621 3.11 17.79 26.31
C PHE A 621 2.21 17.13 27.36
N LEU A 622 1.94 17.82 28.47
CA LEU A 622 1.10 17.28 29.55
C LEU A 622 -0.36 17.05 29.14
N MET A 623 -0.90 17.87 28.22
CA MET A 623 -2.27 17.71 27.72
C MET A 623 -2.42 16.56 26.73
N LYS A 624 -1.36 16.21 25.98
CA LYS A 624 -1.45 15.27 24.84
C LYS A 624 -0.72 13.95 25.07
N ILE A 625 0.16 13.88 26.07
CA ILE A 625 0.97 12.70 26.37
C ILE A 625 0.68 12.25 27.79
N THR A 626 0.04 11.10 27.91
CA THR A 626 -0.16 10.42 29.20
C THR A 626 1.09 9.63 29.56
N LEU A 627 1.75 9.96 30.66
CA LEU A 627 2.92 9.22 31.14
C LEU A 627 2.48 8.07 32.05
N SER A 628 2.58 6.83 31.56
CA SER A 628 2.22 5.64 32.35
C SER A 628 3.37 5.18 33.25
N TYR A 629 3.03 4.49 34.35
CA TYR A 629 3.98 3.91 35.31
C TYR A 629 4.99 4.93 35.90
N CYS A 630 4.57 6.17 36.15
CA CYS A 630 5.42 7.20 36.74
C CYS A 630 4.64 8.42 37.27
N ASP A 631 3.60 8.20 38.07
CA ASP A 631 2.70 9.26 38.55
C ASP A 631 3.46 10.43 39.21
N TYR A 632 4.52 10.12 39.96
CA TYR A 632 5.38 11.13 40.59
C TYR A 632 6.07 12.07 39.58
N LYS A 633 6.46 11.62 38.37
CA LYS A 633 7.10 12.49 37.37
C LYS A 633 6.08 13.47 36.81
N THR A 634 4.87 12.98 36.56
CA THR A 634 3.73 13.79 36.12
C THR A 634 3.44 14.88 37.14
N GLU A 635 3.34 14.53 38.43
CA GLU A 635 3.14 15.50 39.52
C GLU A 635 4.26 16.54 39.60
N ARG A 636 5.53 16.12 39.51
CA ARG A 636 6.68 17.05 39.51
C ARG A 636 6.65 18.02 38.34
N LEU A 637 6.26 17.55 37.15
CA LEU A 637 6.09 18.41 35.97
C LEU A 637 4.95 19.40 36.15
N PHE A 638 3.82 18.97 36.73
CA PHE A 638 2.71 19.85 37.07
C PHE A 638 3.11 20.92 38.10
N LEU A 639 3.84 20.55 39.16
CA LEU A 639 4.33 21.50 40.17
C LEU A 639 5.29 22.53 39.56
N ALA A 640 6.22 22.09 38.71
CA ALA A 640 7.14 22.99 38.02
C ALA A 640 6.40 23.95 37.08
N LEU A 641 5.41 23.45 36.34
CA LEU A 641 4.57 24.26 35.47
C LEU A 641 3.75 25.29 36.27
N ARG A 642 3.17 24.90 37.41
CA ARG A 642 2.43 25.80 38.31
C ARG A 642 3.30 26.93 38.83
N LYS A 643 4.52 26.64 39.28
CA LYS A 643 5.48 27.67 39.73
C LYS A 643 5.76 28.66 38.60
N GLN A 644 6.06 28.15 37.40
CA GLN A 644 6.33 28.99 36.23
C GLN A 644 5.09 29.81 35.79
N ALA A 645 3.89 29.24 35.91
CA ALA A 645 2.63 29.92 35.61
C ALA A 645 2.40 31.09 36.58
N LYS A 646 2.59 30.87 37.89
CA LYS A 646 2.47 31.92 38.91
C LYS A 646 3.40 33.10 38.63
N ASP A 647 4.67 32.82 38.32
CA ASP A 647 5.66 33.86 38.01
C ASP A 647 5.30 34.64 36.73
N LYS A 648 4.85 33.94 35.68
CA LYS A 648 4.41 34.56 34.43
C LYS A 648 3.15 35.39 34.60
N LYS A 649 2.17 34.94 35.38
CA LYS A 649 0.92 35.67 35.66
C LYS A 649 1.19 36.95 36.45
N LYS A 650 2.05 36.88 37.48
CA LYS A 650 2.50 38.06 38.23
C LYS A 650 3.18 39.09 37.32
N LYS A 651 4.07 38.62 36.43
CA LYS A 651 4.76 39.48 35.46
C LYS A 651 3.82 40.04 34.40
N TYR A 652 2.80 39.28 33.98
CA TYR A 652 1.76 39.73 33.06
C TYR A 652 1.01 40.94 33.63
N TYR A 653 0.43 40.82 34.83
CA TYR A 653 -0.29 41.94 35.45
C TYR A 653 0.62 43.14 35.74
N SER A 654 1.87 42.91 36.16
CA SER A 654 2.83 44.01 36.35
C SER A 654 3.09 44.80 35.07
N LEU A 655 3.21 44.14 33.92
CA LEU A 655 3.46 44.81 32.64
C LEU A 655 2.19 45.49 32.10
N ILE A 656 1.02 44.88 32.26
CA ILE A 656 -0.27 45.52 31.93
C ILE A 656 -0.46 46.81 32.74
N ASN A 657 -0.18 46.78 34.05
CA ASN A 657 -0.28 47.95 34.92
C ASN A 657 0.74 49.06 34.57
N GLN A 658 1.84 48.71 33.90
CA GLN A 658 2.82 49.67 33.36
C GLN A 658 2.40 50.26 31.99
N GLY A 659 1.20 49.92 31.50
CA GLY A 659 0.66 50.46 30.24
C GLY A 659 1.07 49.68 28.98
N TYR A 660 1.70 48.51 29.11
CA TYR A 660 2.00 47.67 27.95
C TYR A 660 0.72 47.03 27.40
N GLY A 661 0.52 47.07 26.08
CA GLY A 661 -0.56 46.35 25.41
C GLY A 661 -0.40 44.83 25.56
N ALA A 662 -1.52 44.10 25.67
CA ALA A 662 -1.54 42.66 25.93
C ALA A 662 -0.71 41.83 24.93
N GLU A 663 -0.74 42.21 23.64
CA GLU A 663 0.04 41.53 22.59
C GLU A 663 1.57 41.68 22.81
N ASN A 664 2.02 42.87 23.23
CA ASN A 664 3.42 43.12 23.58
C ASN A 664 3.83 42.32 24.83
N VAL A 665 2.96 42.26 25.84
CA VAL A 665 3.21 41.46 27.06
C VAL A 665 3.29 39.97 26.71
N MET A 666 2.40 39.45 25.85
CA MET A 666 2.45 38.07 25.38
C MET A 666 3.77 37.75 24.67
N ARG A 667 4.25 38.65 23.80
CA ARG A 667 5.53 38.49 23.10
C ARG A 667 6.71 38.48 24.07
N LEU A 668 6.71 39.38 25.05
CA LEU A 668 7.73 39.46 26.12
C LEU A 668 7.75 38.21 27.00
N LEU A 669 6.57 37.67 27.33
CA LEU A 669 6.43 36.47 28.16
C LEU A 669 6.51 35.17 27.36
N LYS A 670 6.64 35.24 26.02
CA LYS A 670 6.64 34.09 25.11
C LYS A 670 5.40 33.21 25.32
N LEU A 671 4.21 33.83 25.28
CA LEU A 671 2.91 33.19 25.41
C LEU A 671 2.15 33.24 24.08
N THR A 672 1.45 32.17 23.75
CA THR A 672 0.42 32.14 22.70
C THR A 672 -0.94 32.56 23.27
N PRO A 673 -1.94 32.92 22.44
CA PRO A 673 -3.28 33.24 22.92
C PRO A 673 -3.87 32.13 23.81
N ASN A 674 -3.68 30.87 23.41
CA ASN A 674 -4.16 29.72 24.17
C ASN A 674 -3.43 29.55 25.51
N SER A 675 -2.10 29.77 25.54
CA SER A 675 -1.38 29.65 26.80
C SER A 675 -1.63 30.82 27.74
N LEU A 676 -1.90 32.02 27.22
CA LEU A 676 -2.39 33.13 28.03
C LEU A 676 -3.77 32.81 28.63
N TYR A 677 -4.70 32.27 27.84
CA TYR A 677 -6.01 31.86 28.34
C TYR A 677 -5.90 30.83 29.47
N LEU A 678 -5.08 29.78 29.29
CA LEU A 678 -4.84 28.77 30.32
C LEU A 678 -4.14 29.35 31.56
N LEU A 679 -3.19 30.26 31.36
CA LEU A 679 -2.47 30.97 32.42
C LEU A 679 -3.40 31.80 33.29
N LEU A 680 -4.35 32.52 32.68
CA LEU A 680 -5.25 33.41 33.41
C LEU A 680 -6.38 32.63 34.11
N ASN A 681 -6.90 31.57 33.48
CA ASN A 681 -8.15 30.93 33.90
C ASN A 681 -8.02 29.57 34.62
N TYR A 682 -6.98 28.77 34.34
CA TYR A 682 -6.96 27.36 34.78
C TYR A 682 -5.78 26.96 35.65
N LEU A 683 -4.66 27.70 35.59
CA LEU A 683 -3.43 27.29 36.26
C LEU A 683 -3.33 27.72 37.75
N GLU A 684 -4.39 28.24 38.35
CA GLU A 684 -4.41 28.69 39.77
C GLU A 684 -5.46 28.08 40.69
N GLU A 685 -6.47 27.35 40.23
CA GLU A 685 -7.53 26.86 41.13
C GLU A 685 -7.33 25.41 41.58
N LYS A 686 -6.50 25.23 42.62
CA LYS A 686 -6.79 24.33 43.74
C LYS A 686 -5.90 24.75 44.91
N SER A 687 -6.48 25.53 45.81
CA SER A 687 -5.93 25.75 47.15
C SER A 687 -5.69 24.40 47.82
N GLU A 688 -4.59 24.30 48.58
CA GLU A 688 -4.29 23.19 49.48
C GLU A 688 -5.53 22.85 50.32
N GLY A 689 -6.16 21.71 50.03
CA GLY A 689 -7.38 21.27 50.71
C GLY A 689 -8.48 20.77 49.77
N ALA A 690 -8.21 19.73 48.97
CA ALA A 690 -9.26 18.90 48.38
C ALA A 690 -8.68 17.54 47.96
N THR A 691 -8.42 16.70 48.96
CA THR A 691 -8.40 15.24 48.79
C THR A 691 -9.83 14.75 48.63
N THR A 692 -10.18 14.30 47.43
CA THR A 692 -11.11 13.19 47.14
C THR A 692 -10.89 12.76 45.71
#